data_AF-A0A257EI82-F1
#
_entry.id   AF-A0A257EI82-F1
#
_cell.length_a   1.000
_cell.length_b   1.000
_cell.length_c   1.000
_cell.angle_alpha   90.00
_cell.angle_beta   90.00
_cell.angle_gamma   90.00
#
_symmetry.space_group_name_H-M   'P 1'
#
loop_
_entity.id
_entity.type
_entity.pdbx_description
1 polymer ?
#
loop_
_entity_poly.entity_id
_entity_poly.type
_entity_poly.pdbx_seq_one_letter_code
_entity_poly.pdbx_strand_id
1 'polypeptide(L)'
;MEVSFHEEIKALRMGEGEVFHGEGILAITKGLLQSGVSYVGGYQGAPVSHLLDVMVQAKPYMDELGVHVEACSNEASAAAMLGASIHYPIRGAVTWKSIVGTNVAADALSNLSSPGVTGGVLIVVGEDYGEGASVIQERTHAYALKSGMCLLDPRPELGQMVNMVEHGFRLSEASNMPVMMELRIRACHVRGQFVAKDNQAPKLSKKHLINEPAGFNYMRLAHPPVTFAQEKRKVEHRLPAARQYIAEQRLNEHFEGSTHRHLGLIVQGGLYNTLVRALQQFDLADAFGVTSLSVLVLNVTYPLVPDELVNFCKDKSAVLLLEEGQPEYIEQELALMLRRLDLQTPLHGKDMLPSGGEYTAEVMAQGLLKFLDRHQADAVPEATRQWLATNGERRQQVQALLGSPLPARPPSMCIGCPERPVFSALKLAQQDVGPVHISGDIGCHALATFEPFSVGHSILGYGMSLASRAGVSPLMKRRVLSVMGDGGFWHNGLLTGVQSALFNGDDAVLLIFKNGYTSATGTQDIINTPTDIAKELAGDKRQSMVHTNQTIESTLKGLGVQWLRTVHTYEVSHMQATLTEAFTTEFQGLKVIVAEGECQLERQRRIKPWLASLLSKGERVERVKYGVDEDVCNGDHACIRLSGCPTLTLKDNPDPLKVDPVATVIDGCVGCGLCGENAHAATLCPSFYRAEVVQNPKLHERLWARWQSLATRWLQPA
;
A
#
# COMPACT_ATOMS: atom_id res chain seq x y z
N MET A 1 3.60 12.04 -7.44
CA MET A 1 2.56 13.03 -7.75
C MET A 1 1.31 12.45 -7.14
N GLU A 2 0.86 12.98 -6.01
CA GLU A 2 -0.49 12.63 -5.52
C GLU A 2 -1.46 13.32 -6.47
N VAL A 3 -2.34 12.53 -7.08
CA VAL A 3 -3.29 13.02 -8.07
C VAL A 3 -4.34 13.80 -7.29
N SER A 4 -4.44 15.12 -7.51
CA SER A 4 -5.58 15.87 -7.00
C SER A 4 -6.79 15.46 -7.83
N PHE A 5 -7.77 14.81 -7.20
CA PHE A 5 -8.98 14.35 -7.87
C PHE A 5 -10.06 15.44 -7.96
N HIS A 6 -9.72 16.72 -7.76
CA HIS A 6 -10.73 17.79 -7.68
C HIS A 6 -11.59 17.90 -8.95
N GLU A 7 -11.01 17.70 -10.13
CA GLU A 7 -11.75 17.71 -11.39
C GLU A 7 -12.49 16.39 -11.60
N GLU A 8 -11.84 15.27 -11.30
CA GLU A 8 -12.37 13.92 -11.43
C GLU A 8 -13.57 13.66 -10.50
N ILE A 9 -13.58 14.24 -9.29
CA ILE A 9 -14.68 14.16 -8.32
C ILE A 9 -15.97 14.79 -8.88
N LYS A 10 -15.87 15.77 -9.81
CA LYS A 10 -17.06 16.34 -10.46
C LYS A 10 -17.83 15.29 -11.24
N ALA A 11 -17.15 14.28 -11.79
CA ALA A 11 -17.78 13.18 -12.51
C ALA A 11 -18.70 12.32 -11.61
N LEU A 12 -18.51 12.35 -10.28
CA LEU A 12 -19.41 11.64 -9.35
C LEU A 12 -20.85 12.20 -9.38
N ARG A 13 -21.05 13.44 -9.87
CA ARG A 13 -22.36 14.09 -9.99
C ARG A 13 -23.19 13.66 -11.19
N MET A 14 -22.59 12.98 -12.17
CA MET A 14 -23.27 12.57 -13.40
C MET A 14 -24.54 11.77 -13.08
N GLY A 15 -25.67 12.17 -13.66
CA GLY A 15 -26.97 11.56 -13.47
C GLY A 15 -27.28 10.45 -14.47
N GLU A 16 -28.54 10.02 -14.47
CA GLU A 16 -29.05 9.00 -15.37
C GLU A 16 -28.83 9.34 -16.85
N GLY A 17 -28.23 8.41 -17.59
CA GLY A 17 -28.01 8.54 -19.03
C GLY A 17 -26.74 9.29 -19.44
N GLU A 18 -26.07 9.95 -18.50
CA GLU A 18 -24.75 10.55 -18.74
C GLU A 18 -23.66 9.47 -18.83
N VAL A 19 -22.66 9.69 -19.69
CA VAL A 19 -21.54 8.75 -19.86
C VAL A 19 -20.40 9.14 -18.94
N PHE A 20 -20.12 8.29 -17.96
CA PHE A 20 -18.97 8.43 -17.08
C PHE A 20 -17.71 7.96 -17.79
N HIS A 21 -16.63 8.72 -17.68
CA HIS A 21 -15.28 8.33 -18.11
C HIS A 21 -14.29 8.53 -16.95
N GLY A 22 -13.50 7.51 -16.62
CA GLY A 22 -12.56 7.63 -15.51
C GLY A 22 -11.80 6.34 -15.19
N GLU A 23 -11.22 6.31 -14.00
CA GLU A 23 -10.51 5.15 -13.44
C GLU A 23 -11.43 4.27 -12.57
N GLY A 24 -11.06 3.00 -12.40
CA GLY A 24 -11.79 2.01 -11.62
C GLY A 24 -12.23 2.49 -10.24
N ILE A 25 -11.32 3.10 -9.47
CA ILE A 25 -11.59 3.66 -8.12
C ILE A 25 -12.72 4.71 -8.09
N LEU A 26 -12.80 5.58 -9.10
CA LEU A 26 -13.86 6.59 -9.20
C LEU A 26 -15.19 5.93 -9.60
N ALA A 27 -15.13 4.93 -10.48
CA ALA A 27 -16.30 4.14 -10.84
C ALA A 27 -16.88 3.41 -9.62
N ILE A 28 -16.04 2.80 -8.77
CA ILE A 28 -16.48 2.19 -7.51
C ILE A 28 -17.15 3.23 -6.60
N THR A 29 -16.54 4.41 -6.43
CA THR A 29 -17.14 5.49 -5.63
C THR A 29 -18.50 5.92 -6.17
N LYS A 30 -18.63 6.05 -7.50
CA LYS A 30 -19.89 6.33 -8.16
C LYS A 30 -20.92 5.22 -7.93
N GLY A 31 -20.51 3.95 -7.99
CA GLY A 31 -21.35 2.80 -7.64
C GLY A 31 -21.86 2.84 -6.20
N LEU A 32 -21.04 3.27 -5.24
CA LEU A 32 -21.46 3.45 -3.83
C LEU A 32 -22.58 4.49 -3.71
N LEU A 33 -22.45 5.63 -4.40
CA LEU A 33 -23.44 6.71 -4.39
C LEU A 33 -24.74 6.32 -5.12
N GLN A 34 -24.64 5.62 -6.26
CA GLN A 34 -25.80 5.02 -6.95
C GLN A 34 -26.53 4.00 -6.09
N SER A 35 -25.83 3.39 -5.13
CA SER A 35 -26.38 2.37 -4.22
C SER A 35 -27.00 2.97 -2.95
N GLY A 36 -27.02 4.28 -2.76
CA GLY A 36 -27.60 4.88 -1.55
C GLY A 36 -26.91 4.47 -0.26
N VAL A 37 -25.58 4.40 -0.29
CA VAL A 37 -24.76 4.16 0.89
C VAL A 37 -25.01 5.24 1.96
N SER A 38 -25.11 4.85 3.23
CA SER A 38 -25.40 5.77 4.34
C SER A 38 -24.12 6.26 5.02
N TYR A 39 -23.11 5.40 5.09
CA TYR A 39 -21.79 5.76 5.64
C TYR A 39 -20.67 5.02 4.89
N VAL A 40 -19.56 5.72 4.73
CA VAL A 40 -18.33 5.20 4.15
C VAL A 40 -17.14 5.48 5.06
N GLY A 41 -16.18 4.57 5.10
CA GLY A 41 -14.93 4.78 5.83
C GLY A 41 -13.81 3.90 5.32
N GLY A 42 -12.70 3.84 6.04
CA GLY A 42 -11.59 2.98 5.67
C GLY A 42 -10.26 3.42 6.22
N TYR A 43 -9.24 2.65 5.84
CA TYR A 43 -7.83 2.94 6.10
C TYR A 43 -7.07 2.83 4.77
N GLN A 44 -6.26 3.83 4.44
CA GLN A 44 -5.60 3.90 3.13
C GLN A 44 -4.50 2.85 2.97
N GLY A 45 -4.46 2.20 1.81
CA GLY A 45 -3.32 1.41 1.37
C GLY A 45 -3.41 1.04 -0.11
N ALA A 46 -2.27 1.03 -0.80
CA ALA A 46 -2.19 0.67 -2.22
C ALA A 46 -2.59 -0.80 -2.43
N PRO A 47 -3.35 -1.18 -3.46
CA PRO A 47 -3.69 -0.39 -4.65
C PRO A 47 -4.96 0.46 -4.53
N VAL A 48 -5.70 0.39 -3.42
CA VAL A 48 -6.97 1.13 -3.23
C VAL A 48 -6.80 2.42 -2.43
N SER A 49 -5.57 2.94 -2.29
CA SER A 49 -5.26 4.13 -1.49
C SER A 49 -6.12 5.32 -1.88
N HIS A 50 -6.22 5.57 -3.18
CA HIS A 50 -6.99 6.69 -3.73
C HIS A 50 -8.50 6.59 -3.48
N LEU A 51 -9.05 5.41 -3.15
CA LEU A 51 -10.49 5.27 -2.92
C LEU A 51 -10.91 6.08 -1.68
N LEU A 52 -10.17 5.97 -0.57
CA LEU A 52 -10.46 6.79 0.62
C LEU A 52 -10.15 8.27 0.37
N ASP A 53 -9.07 8.58 -0.37
CA ASP A 53 -8.72 9.96 -0.71
C ASP A 53 -9.86 10.65 -1.48
N VAL A 54 -10.40 9.96 -2.49
CA VAL A 54 -11.55 10.43 -3.25
C VAL A 54 -12.76 10.63 -2.33
N MET A 55 -13.06 9.70 -1.43
CA MET A 55 -14.20 9.84 -0.50
C MET A 55 -14.02 11.01 0.47
N VAL A 56 -12.82 11.21 1.02
CA VAL A 56 -12.50 12.33 1.93
C VAL A 56 -12.57 13.66 1.19
N GLN A 57 -11.97 13.77 0.00
CA GLN A 57 -12.03 14.98 -0.83
C GLN A 57 -13.46 15.26 -1.34
N ALA A 58 -14.25 14.23 -1.61
CA ALA A 58 -15.66 14.34 -2.01
C ALA A 58 -16.63 14.56 -0.84
N LYS A 59 -16.15 14.65 0.41
CA LYS A 59 -17.00 14.83 1.59
C LYS A 59 -18.02 15.97 1.47
N PRO A 60 -17.70 17.18 0.95
CA PRO A 60 -18.70 18.23 0.77
C PRO A 60 -19.86 17.81 -0.14
N TYR A 61 -19.58 17.03 -1.18
CA TYR A 61 -20.60 16.50 -2.08
C TYR A 61 -21.41 15.37 -1.43
N MET A 62 -20.74 14.45 -0.73
CA MET A 62 -21.40 13.38 0.03
C MET A 62 -22.32 13.92 1.14
N ASP A 63 -21.94 15.05 1.76
CA ASP A 63 -22.76 15.77 2.74
C ASP A 63 -24.08 16.29 2.13
N GLU A 64 -24.13 16.60 0.83
CA GLU A 64 -25.38 16.97 0.14
C GLU A 64 -26.39 15.82 0.10
N LEU A 65 -25.93 14.58 0.02
CA LEU A 65 -26.76 13.37 0.08
C LEU A 65 -27.00 12.89 1.53
N GLY A 66 -26.29 13.47 2.50
CA GLY A 66 -26.36 13.06 3.91
C GLY A 66 -25.48 11.86 4.26
N VAL A 67 -24.55 11.47 3.39
CA VAL A 67 -23.62 10.35 3.60
C VAL A 67 -22.57 10.73 4.65
N HIS A 68 -22.32 9.85 5.61
CA HIS A 68 -21.24 10.01 6.58
C HIS A 68 -19.92 9.49 6.02
N VAL A 69 -18.81 10.23 6.20
CA VAL A 69 -17.48 9.86 5.71
C VAL A 69 -16.53 9.87 6.91
N GLU A 70 -15.82 8.77 7.13
CA GLU A 70 -14.92 8.61 8.28
C GLU A 70 -13.56 8.03 7.87
N ALA A 71 -12.51 8.83 8.01
CA ALA A 71 -11.14 8.33 7.95
C ALA A 71 -10.83 7.61 9.27
N CYS A 72 -10.64 6.29 9.22
CA CYS A 72 -10.45 5.46 10.40
C CYS A 72 -8.98 5.43 10.83
N SER A 73 -8.72 5.13 12.10
CA SER A 73 -7.35 5.02 12.63
C SER A 73 -6.60 3.76 12.16
N ASN A 74 -7.33 2.68 11.90
CA ASN A 74 -6.85 1.41 11.36
C ASN A 74 -8.01 0.59 10.77
N GLU A 75 -7.69 -0.54 10.16
CA GLU A 75 -8.64 -1.44 9.52
C GLU A 75 -9.61 -2.10 10.51
N ALA A 76 -9.20 -2.32 11.76
CA ALA A 76 -10.07 -2.83 12.81
C ALA A 76 -11.20 -1.85 13.15
N SER A 77 -10.86 -0.56 13.31
CA SER A 77 -11.85 0.51 13.51
C SER A 77 -12.78 0.65 12.30
N ALA A 78 -12.24 0.56 11.07
CA ALA A 78 -13.05 0.60 9.86
C ALA A 78 -14.04 -0.58 9.82
N ALA A 79 -13.57 -1.81 10.03
CA ALA A 79 -14.45 -2.98 10.08
C ALA A 79 -15.48 -2.90 11.21
N ALA A 80 -15.12 -2.34 12.38
CA ALA A 80 -16.05 -2.16 13.50
C ALA A 80 -17.18 -1.16 13.18
N MET A 81 -16.90 -0.13 12.38
CA MET A 81 -17.91 0.84 11.90
C MET A 81 -19.08 0.17 11.19
N LEU A 82 -18.83 -0.95 10.48
CA LEU A 82 -19.85 -1.74 9.81
C LEU A 82 -20.89 -2.36 10.77
N GLY A 83 -20.58 -2.41 12.07
CA GLY A 83 -21.47 -2.89 13.11
C GLY A 83 -22.82 -2.16 13.14
N ALA A 84 -22.89 -0.92 12.63
CA ALA A 84 -24.14 -0.19 12.49
C ALA A 84 -25.16 -0.95 11.61
N SER A 85 -24.69 -1.65 10.57
CA SER A 85 -25.56 -2.43 9.66
C SER A 85 -26.06 -3.76 10.26
N ILE A 86 -25.61 -4.17 11.46
CA ILE A 86 -26.14 -5.35 12.15
C ILE A 86 -27.61 -5.15 12.53
N HIS A 87 -27.90 -4.02 13.18
CA HIS A 87 -29.23 -3.72 13.75
C HIS A 87 -30.05 -2.75 12.90
N TYR A 88 -29.39 -1.88 12.13
CA TYR A 88 -30.05 -0.84 11.35
C TYR A 88 -30.07 -1.22 9.86
N PRO A 89 -31.17 -0.96 9.13
CA PRO A 89 -31.28 -1.22 7.70
C PRO A 89 -30.55 -0.12 6.89
N ILE A 90 -29.28 0.10 7.20
CA ILE A 90 -28.44 1.15 6.61
C ILE A 90 -27.27 0.52 5.86
N ARG A 91 -26.98 1.06 4.67
CA ARG A 91 -25.89 0.56 3.83
C ARG A 91 -24.57 1.15 4.28
N GLY A 92 -23.58 0.30 4.52
CA GLY A 92 -22.24 0.69 4.95
C GLY A 92 -21.17 0.19 4.00
N ALA A 93 -20.18 1.01 3.69
CA ALA A 93 -19.00 0.56 2.96
C ALA A 93 -17.70 0.99 3.60
N VAL A 94 -16.69 0.13 3.52
CA VAL A 94 -15.34 0.42 4.02
C VAL A 94 -14.27 -0.05 3.06
N THR A 95 -13.08 0.53 3.14
CA THR A 95 -11.95 0.16 2.26
C THR A 95 -10.62 0.03 3.01
N TRP A 96 -9.77 -0.91 2.58
CA TRP A 96 -8.36 -1.02 2.97
C TRP A 96 -7.54 -1.92 2.04
N LYS A 97 -6.22 -1.97 2.29
CA LYS A 97 -5.30 -2.89 1.60
C LYS A 97 -5.30 -4.27 2.25
N SER A 98 -5.67 -5.29 1.48
CA SER A 98 -5.47 -6.70 1.78
C SER A 98 -4.11 -7.26 1.34
N ILE A 99 -3.53 -8.22 2.03
CA ILE A 99 -4.14 -9.05 3.08
C ILE A 99 -3.91 -8.54 4.50
N VAL A 100 -2.82 -7.80 4.74
CA VAL A 100 -2.42 -7.39 6.10
C VAL A 100 -3.46 -6.53 6.80
N GLY A 101 -4.15 -5.63 6.08
CA GLY A 101 -5.25 -4.86 6.64
C GLY A 101 -6.45 -5.74 7.04
N THR A 102 -6.72 -6.79 6.27
CA THR A 102 -7.75 -7.79 6.62
C THR A 102 -7.33 -8.62 7.83
N ASN A 103 -6.03 -8.91 8.01
CA ASN A 103 -5.51 -9.53 9.23
C ASN A 103 -5.81 -8.65 10.46
N VAL A 104 -5.61 -7.33 10.36
CA VAL A 104 -5.94 -6.35 11.41
C VAL A 104 -7.46 -6.27 11.64
N ALA A 105 -8.26 -6.30 10.59
CA ALA A 105 -9.73 -6.23 10.66
C ALA A 105 -10.42 -7.53 11.13
N ALA A 106 -9.69 -8.65 11.17
CA ALA A 106 -10.25 -10.00 11.29
C ALA A 106 -11.20 -10.23 12.47
N ASP A 107 -10.90 -9.63 13.63
CA ASP A 107 -11.73 -9.76 14.83
C ASP A 107 -13.09 -9.07 14.66
N ALA A 108 -13.08 -7.81 14.23
CA ALA A 108 -14.30 -7.06 13.94
C ALA A 108 -15.12 -7.73 12.83
N LEU A 109 -14.47 -8.24 11.78
CA LEU A 109 -15.13 -8.99 10.70
C LEU A 109 -15.82 -10.28 11.19
N SER A 110 -15.17 -11.04 12.08
CA SER A 110 -15.75 -12.25 12.65
C SER A 110 -17.01 -11.92 13.47
N ASN A 111 -16.95 -10.85 14.27
CA ASN A 111 -18.06 -10.33 15.08
C ASN A 111 -19.18 -9.71 14.23
N LEU A 112 -18.87 -9.14 13.07
CA LEU A 112 -19.85 -8.63 12.10
C LEU A 112 -20.61 -9.78 11.42
N SER A 113 -19.88 -10.80 10.96
CA SER A 113 -20.48 -11.91 10.21
C SER A 113 -21.30 -12.85 11.09
N SER A 114 -20.91 -13.07 12.36
CA SER A 114 -21.61 -13.99 13.26
C SER A 114 -23.14 -13.71 13.34
N PRO A 115 -23.59 -12.55 13.85
CA PRO A 115 -25.01 -12.19 13.85
C PRO A 115 -25.54 -11.85 12.46
N GLY A 116 -24.67 -11.54 11.50
CA GLY A 116 -25.04 -11.10 10.15
C GLY A 116 -25.61 -9.69 10.12
N VAL A 117 -25.78 -9.16 8.92
CA VAL A 117 -26.18 -7.77 8.68
C VAL A 117 -27.62 -7.66 8.21
N THR A 118 -28.27 -6.55 8.53
CA THR A 118 -29.62 -6.19 8.08
C THR A 118 -29.58 -5.16 6.96
N GLY A 119 -28.74 -4.13 7.13
CA GLY A 119 -28.38 -3.24 6.03
C GLY A 119 -27.24 -3.82 5.21
N GLY A 120 -27.22 -3.56 3.90
CA GLY A 120 -26.17 -4.09 3.04
C GLY A 120 -24.78 -3.59 3.43
N VAL A 121 -23.80 -4.49 3.45
CA VAL A 121 -22.40 -4.17 3.75
C VAL A 121 -21.51 -4.53 2.58
N LEU A 122 -20.64 -3.59 2.19
CA LEU A 122 -19.60 -3.80 1.19
C LEU A 122 -18.22 -3.44 1.74
N ILE A 123 -17.28 -4.36 1.65
CA ILE A 123 -15.89 -4.18 2.07
C ILE A 123 -15.03 -4.21 0.80
N VAL A 124 -14.54 -3.06 0.37
CA VAL A 124 -13.66 -2.98 -0.80
C VAL A 124 -12.22 -3.23 -0.36
N VAL A 125 -11.59 -4.28 -0.86
CA VAL A 125 -10.21 -4.61 -0.52
C VAL A 125 -9.32 -4.52 -1.73
N GLY A 126 -8.16 -3.87 -1.59
CA GLY A 126 -7.12 -3.91 -2.61
C GLY A 126 -6.22 -5.12 -2.39
N GLU A 127 -6.01 -5.98 -3.37
CA GLU A 127 -5.14 -7.17 -3.26
C GLU A 127 -4.11 -7.20 -4.40
N ASP A 128 -2.90 -7.67 -4.14
CA ASP A 128 -1.91 -7.90 -5.19
C ASP A 128 -1.04 -9.11 -4.88
N TYR A 129 -0.82 -9.92 -5.91
CA TYR A 129 -0.08 -11.18 -5.90
C TYR A 129 1.34 -11.04 -6.48
N GLY A 130 1.66 -9.85 -6.99
CA GLY A 130 3.01 -9.48 -7.39
C GLY A 130 3.78 -8.90 -6.22
N GLU A 131 5.10 -8.74 -6.36
CA GLU A 131 5.94 -8.05 -5.37
C GLU A 131 5.90 -6.51 -5.55
N GLY A 132 4.77 -5.99 -6.07
CA GLY A 132 4.63 -4.59 -6.47
C GLY A 132 4.21 -3.66 -5.33
N ALA A 133 3.30 -4.11 -4.46
CA ALA A 133 2.80 -3.32 -3.33
C ALA A 133 2.49 -4.14 -2.07
N SER A 134 2.37 -5.48 -2.16
CA SER A 134 2.26 -6.38 -1.01
C SER A 134 3.61 -6.68 -0.36
N VAL A 135 3.63 -6.67 0.98
CA VAL A 135 4.79 -7.08 1.81
C VAL A 135 4.75 -8.57 2.14
N ILE A 136 3.53 -9.12 2.32
CA ILE A 136 3.28 -10.54 2.63
C ILE A 136 2.29 -11.07 1.59
N GLN A 137 2.61 -12.21 0.99
CA GLN A 137 1.78 -12.86 -0.02
C GLN A 137 0.82 -13.86 0.64
N GLU A 138 -0.41 -13.43 0.91
CA GLU A 138 -1.54 -14.25 1.40
C GLU A 138 -2.83 -13.80 0.67
N ARG A 139 -3.99 -14.42 0.98
CA ARG A 139 -5.25 -14.22 0.24
C ARG A 139 -6.42 -13.75 1.09
N THR A 140 -7.19 -12.75 0.63
CA THR A 140 -8.46 -12.37 1.30
C THR A 140 -9.48 -13.52 1.29
N HIS A 141 -9.42 -14.39 0.28
CA HIS A 141 -10.29 -15.55 0.15
C HIS A 141 -10.39 -16.39 1.43
N ALA A 142 -9.27 -16.58 2.15
CA ALA A 142 -9.25 -17.32 3.41
C ALA A 142 -10.19 -16.70 4.47
N TYR A 143 -10.32 -15.38 4.52
CA TYR A 143 -11.18 -14.67 5.46
C TYR A 143 -12.65 -14.75 5.09
N ALA A 144 -12.97 -14.70 3.79
CA ALA A 144 -14.33 -14.91 3.29
C ALA A 144 -14.85 -16.29 3.70
N LEU A 145 -14.04 -17.33 3.49
CA LEU A 145 -14.30 -18.71 3.92
C LEU A 145 -14.42 -18.83 5.45
N LYS A 146 -13.39 -18.38 6.18
CA LYS A 146 -13.32 -18.46 7.65
C LYS A 146 -14.52 -17.79 8.31
N SER A 147 -14.89 -16.61 7.84
CA SER A 147 -15.91 -15.78 8.50
C SER A 147 -17.31 -16.05 7.95
N GLY A 148 -17.44 -16.69 6.79
CA GLY A 148 -18.71 -16.87 6.08
C GLY A 148 -19.22 -15.54 5.52
N MET A 149 -18.43 -14.89 4.67
CA MET A 149 -18.75 -13.64 3.97
C MET A 149 -18.66 -13.88 2.47
N CYS A 150 -19.45 -13.19 1.64
CA CYS A 150 -19.29 -13.32 0.19
C CYS A 150 -18.01 -12.61 -0.28
N LEU A 151 -17.40 -13.07 -1.36
CA LEU A 151 -16.24 -12.48 -2.03
C LEU A 151 -16.54 -12.28 -3.51
N LEU A 152 -16.52 -11.02 -3.93
CA LEU A 152 -16.61 -10.59 -5.31
C LEU A 152 -15.21 -10.34 -5.85
N ASP A 153 -14.95 -10.77 -7.07
CA ASP A 153 -13.72 -10.47 -7.82
C ASP A 153 -14.13 -10.05 -9.24
N PRO A 154 -14.65 -8.83 -9.41
CA PRO A 154 -15.29 -8.38 -10.64
C PRO A 154 -14.32 -8.37 -11.82
N ARG A 155 -14.83 -8.72 -12.99
CA ARG A 155 -14.18 -8.47 -14.28
C ARG A 155 -13.76 -7.00 -14.39
N PRO A 156 -12.48 -6.68 -14.74
CA PRO A 156 -12.01 -5.30 -14.85
C PRO A 156 -12.59 -4.54 -16.06
N GLU A 157 -13.85 -4.14 -15.94
CA GLU A 157 -14.62 -3.30 -16.85
C GLU A 157 -15.50 -2.40 -15.98
N LEU A 158 -15.52 -1.08 -16.24
CA LEU A 158 -16.09 -0.12 -15.29
C LEU A 158 -17.59 -0.33 -15.03
N GLY A 159 -18.36 -0.61 -16.08
CA GLY A 159 -19.80 -0.89 -15.96
C GLY A 159 -20.05 -2.11 -15.09
N GLN A 160 -19.32 -3.20 -15.32
CA GLN A 160 -19.42 -4.41 -14.53
C GLN A 160 -18.96 -4.20 -13.09
N MET A 161 -17.88 -3.46 -12.85
CA MET A 161 -17.43 -3.12 -11.49
C MET A 161 -18.50 -2.33 -10.74
N VAL A 162 -19.11 -1.31 -11.36
CA VAL A 162 -20.22 -0.54 -10.78
C VAL A 162 -21.43 -1.42 -10.51
N ASN A 163 -21.77 -2.30 -11.46
CA ASN A 163 -22.87 -3.25 -11.32
C ASN A 163 -22.64 -4.20 -10.14
N MET A 164 -21.41 -4.68 -9.95
CA MET A 164 -21.04 -5.53 -8.82
C MET A 164 -21.06 -4.81 -7.48
N VAL A 165 -20.82 -3.49 -7.42
CA VAL A 165 -21.07 -2.69 -6.21
C VAL A 165 -22.57 -2.69 -5.86
N GLU A 166 -23.44 -2.41 -6.83
CA GLU A 166 -24.89 -2.40 -6.62
C GLU A 166 -25.41 -3.77 -6.18
N HIS A 167 -24.99 -4.83 -6.89
CA HIS A 167 -25.35 -6.20 -6.53
C HIS A 167 -24.70 -6.65 -5.23
N GLY A 168 -23.53 -6.12 -4.84
CA GLY A 168 -22.88 -6.42 -3.56
C GLY A 168 -23.75 -6.01 -2.37
N PHE A 169 -24.31 -4.80 -2.38
CA PHE A 169 -25.25 -4.38 -1.34
C PHE A 169 -26.51 -5.24 -1.31
N ARG A 170 -27.12 -5.50 -2.47
CA ARG A 170 -28.35 -6.31 -2.58
C ARG A 170 -28.12 -7.78 -2.20
N LEU A 171 -26.97 -8.37 -2.57
CA LEU A 171 -26.54 -9.70 -2.16
C LEU A 171 -26.38 -9.76 -0.64
N SER A 172 -25.77 -8.72 -0.05
CA SER A 172 -25.61 -8.62 1.39
C SER A 172 -26.96 -8.59 2.12
N GLU A 173 -27.91 -7.81 1.59
CA GLU A 173 -29.27 -7.70 2.13
C GLU A 173 -30.05 -9.02 1.98
N ALA A 174 -29.99 -9.65 0.80
CA ALA A 174 -30.70 -10.89 0.49
C ALA A 174 -30.19 -12.09 1.32
N SER A 175 -28.89 -12.16 1.57
CA SER A 175 -28.25 -13.27 2.29
C SER A 175 -28.00 -13.00 3.78
N ASN A 176 -28.10 -11.74 4.22
CA ASN A 176 -27.62 -11.26 5.52
C ASN A 176 -26.11 -11.52 5.75
N MET A 177 -25.33 -11.71 4.69
CA MET A 177 -23.87 -11.88 4.75
C MET A 177 -23.19 -10.56 4.39
N PRO A 178 -22.14 -10.14 5.12
CA PRO A 178 -21.24 -9.09 4.62
C PRO A 178 -20.59 -9.53 3.30
N VAL A 179 -20.31 -8.57 2.42
CA VAL A 179 -19.71 -8.83 1.10
C VAL A 179 -18.38 -8.12 0.99
N MET A 180 -17.33 -8.88 0.67
CA MET A 180 -16.02 -8.38 0.27
C MET A 180 -15.96 -8.22 -1.25
N MET A 181 -15.32 -7.17 -1.73
CA MET A 181 -15.04 -6.93 -3.13
C MET A 181 -13.54 -6.72 -3.30
N GLU A 182 -12.89 -7.73 -3.87
CA GLU A 182 -11.48 -7.73 -4.17
C GLU A 182 -11.20 -6.92 -5.44
N LEU A 183 -10.28 -5.97 -5.36
CA LEU A 183 -9.80 -5.20 -6.49
C LEU A 183 -8.29 -5.37 -6.61
N ARG A 184 -7.86 -5.93 -7.73
CA ARG A 184 -6.44 -6.07 -8.07
C ARG A 184 -5.88 -4.77 -8.64
N ILE A 185 -4.55 -4.64 -8.69
CA ILE A 185 -3.86 -3.43 -9.20
C ILE A 185 -4.43 -2.98 -10.56
N ARG A 186 -4.59 -3.92 -11.50
CA ARG A 186 -5.12 -3.61 -12.84
C ARG A 186 -6.56 -3.11 -12.79
N ALA A 187 -7.42 -3.66 -11.92
CA ALA A 187 -8.80 -3.20 -11.76
C ALA A 187 -8.88 -1.81 -11.12
N CYS A 188 -7.97 -1.49 -10.21
CA CYS A 188 -7.92 -0.15 -9.58
C CYS A 188 -7.57 0.95 -10.60
N HIS A 189 -6.68 0.65 -11.55
CA HIS A 189 -6.14 1.62 -12.53
C HIS A 189 -6.70 1.47 -13.95
N VAL A 190 -7.64 0.56 -14.18
CA VAL A 190 -8.30 0.44 -15.49
C VAL A 190 -9.08 1.71 -15.78
N ARG A 191 -8.97 2.20 -17.01
CA ARG A 191 -9.74 3.32 -17.52
C ARG A 191 -10.78 2.83 -18.52
N GLY A 192 -11.97 3.39 -18.46
CA GLY A 192 -13.08 2.99 -19.32
C GLY A 192 -14.25 3.96 -19.21
N GLN A 193 -15.43 3.48 -19.59
CA GLN A 193 -16.65 4.26 -19.53
C GLN A 193 -17.87 3.40 -19.19
N PHE A 194 -18.90 4.00 -18.61
CA PHE A 194 -20.20 3.36 -18.42
C PHE A 194 -21.32 4.41 -18.39
N VAL A 195 -22.56 4.00 -18.62
CA VAL A 195 -23.73 4.89 -18.49
C VAL A 195 -24.11 5.00 -17.02
N ALA A 196 -24.02 6.20 -16.47
CA ALA A 196 -24.30 6.47 -15.08
C ALA A 196 -25.80 6.40 -14.76
N LYS A 197 -26.11 6.14 -13.49
CA LYS A 197 -27.43 6.29 -12.90
C LYS A 197 -27.41 7.46 -11.91
N ASP A 198 -28.60 7.93 -11.57
CA ASP A 198 -28.75 8.92 -10.50
C ASP A 198 -28.19 8.41 -9.17
N ASN A 199 -27.52 9.30 -8.45
CA ASN A 199 -27.13 9.02 -7.08
C ASN A 199 -28.37 8.96 -6.19
N GLN A 200 -28.40 7.99 -5.30
CA GLN A 200 -29.55 7.78 -4.41
C GLN A 200 -29.23 8.36 -3.03
N ALA A 201 -30.08 9.24 -2.53
CA ALA A 201 -29.97 9.66 -1.13
C ALA A 201 -30.34 8.48 -0.21
N PRO A 202 -29.50 8.12 0.78
CA PRO A 202 -29.82 7.08 1.74
C PRO A 202 -31.08 7.41 2.54
N LYS A 203 -31.92 6.39 2.78
CA LYS A 203 -33.17 6.53 3.56
C LYS A 203 -32.93 6.99 5.00
N LEU A 204 -31.86 6.52 5.62
CA LEU A 204 -31.39 6.93 6.95
C LEU A 204 -29.98 7.49 6.80
N SER A 205 -29.75 8.71 7.29
CA SER A 205 -28.57 9.49 6.97
C SER A 205 -28.38 10.66 7.95
N LYS A 206 -27.33 11.46 7.77
CA LYS A 206 -27.15 12.72 8.54
C LYS A 206 -28.26 13.75 8.28
N LYS A 207 -29.02 13.59 7.20
CA LYS A 207 -30.18 14.43 6.86
C LYS A 207 -31.52 13.79 7.25
N HIS A 208 -31.55 12.47 7.37
CA HIS A 208 -32.73 11.69 7.77
C HIS A 208 -32.36 10.84 8.99
N LEU A 209 -32.41 11.48 10.16
CA LEU A 209 -31.93 10.90 11.42
C LEU A 209 -32.83 9.75 11.90
N ILE A 210 -32.22 8.85 12.67
CA ILE A 210 -32.95 7.81 13.40
C ILE A 210 -33.63 8.47 14.60
N ASN A 211 -34.96 8.35 14.69
CA ASN A 211 -35.74 8.94 15.78
C ASN A 211 -35.44 8.27 17.12
N GLU A 212 -35.40 6.93 17.14
CA GLU A 212 -35.21 6.11 18.33
C GLU A 212 -34.24 4.96 18.02
N PRO A 213 -33.39 4.53 18.96
CA PRO A 213 -32.49 3.40 18.75
C PRO A 213 -33.28 2.12 18.44
N ALA A 214 -32.65 1.21 17.70
CA ALA A 214 -33.27 -0.07 17.39
C ALA A 214 -33.60 -0.83 18.68
N GLY A 215 -34.74 -1.52 18.69
CA GLY A 215 -35.13 -2.38 19.80
C GLY A 215 -34.06 -3.44 20.10
N PHE A 216 -33.85 -3.73 21.37
CA PHE A 216 -32.89 -4.74 21.81
C PHE A 216 -33.23 -6.13 21.22
N ASN A 217 -32.23 -6.77 20.59
CA ASN A 217 -32.35 -8.11 20.04
C ASN A 217 -31.09 -8.92 20.33
N TYR A 218 -31.17 -9.82 21.32
CA TYR A 218 -30.03 -10.62 21.74
C TYR A 218 -29.50 -11.55 20.63
N MET A 219 -30.34 -11.97 19.66
CA MET A 219 -29.89 -12.81 18.54
C MET A 219 -28.89 -12.12 17.61
N ARG A 220 -28.74 -10.80 17.73
CA ARG A 220 -27.82 -9.96 16.94
C ARG A 220 -26.52 -9.64 17.69
N LEU A 221 -26.34 -10.16 18.90
CA LEU A 221 -25.08 -10.05 19.65
C LEU A 221 -24.28 -11.34 19.47
N ALA A 222 -23.00 -11.23 19.13
CA ALA A 222 -22.08 -12.37 18.99
C ALA A 222 -21.65 -12.91 20.36
N HIS A 223 -22.62 -13.34 21.18
CA HIS A 223 -22.39 -13.72 22.57
C HIS A 223 -23.22 -14.96 22.97
N PRO A 224 -22.68 -15.92 23.74
CA PRO A 224 -23.45 -17.08 24.21
C PRO A 224 -24.74 -16.66 24.96
N PRO A 225 -25.86 -17.41 24.86
CA PRO A 225 -25.98 -18.73 24.24
C PRO A 225 -26.39 -18.75 22.75
N VAL A 226 -26.36 -17.62 22.02
CA VAL A 226 -26.91 -17.57 20.64
C VAL A 226 -25.92 -17.96 19.54
N THR A 227 -24.65 -18.17 19.88
CA THR A 227 -23.57 -18.39 18.91
C THR A 227 -23.77 -19.63 18.03
N PHE A 228 -24.24 -20.75 18.58
CA PHE A 228 -24.56 -21.95 17.76
C PHE A 228 -25.77 -21.74 16.84
N ALA A 229 -26.76 -20.97 17.27
CA ALA A 229 -27.89 -20.63 16.41
C ALA A 229 -27.46 -19.72 15.26
N GLN A 230 -26.52 -18.79 15.51
CA GLN A 230 -25.92 -17.95 14.48
C GLN A 230 -25.10 -18.79 13.48
N GLU A 231 -24.28 -19.72 13.96
CA GLU A 231 -23.52 -20.65 13.11
C GLU A 231 -24.42 -21.47 12.20
N LYS A 232 -25.47 -22.10 12.75
CA LYS A 232 -26.46 -22.84 11.95
C LYS A 232 -27.11 -21.96 10.89
N ARG A 233 -27.51 -20.73 11.24
CA ARG A 233 -28.08 -19.77 10.27
C ARG A 233 -27.14 -19.45 9.12
N LYS A 234 -25.82 -19.36 9.35
CA LYS A 234 -24.85 -19.13 8.27
C LYS A 234 -24.92 -20.24 7.22
N VAL A 235 -24.94 -21.50 7.65
CA VAL A 235 -24.88 -22.67 6.78
C VAL A 235 -26.24 -23.02 6.18
N GLU A 236 -27.30 -23.04 7.01
CA GLU A 236 -28.63 -23.54 6.63
C GLU A 236 -29.49 -22.50 5.90
N HIS A 237 -29.19 -21.20 6.04
CA HIS A 237 -30.01 -20.13 5.48
C HIS A 237 -29.22 -19.12 4.65
N ARG A 238 -28.17 -18.52 5.20
CA ARG A 238 -27.46 -17.40 4.54
C ARG A 238 -26.69 -17.85 3.31
N LEU A 239 -25.91 -18.91 3.44
CA LEU A 239 -25.13 -19.47 2.33
C LEU A 239 -26.02 -19.93 1.16
N PRO A 240 -27.13 -20.68 1.38
CA PRO A 240 -28.11 -20.96 0.34
C PRO A 240 -28.73 -19.70 -0.28
N ALA A 241 -29.13 -18.72 0.54
CA ALA A 241 -29.72 -17.47 0.03
C ALA A 241 -28.74 -16.67 -0.83
N ALA A 242 -27.46 -16.63 -0.47
CA ALA A 242 -26.41 -16.04 -1.29
C ALA A 242 -26.29 -16.76 -2.64
N ARG A 243 -26.16 -18.09 -2.64
CA ARG A 243 -26.08 -18.90 -3.87
C ARG A 243 -27.30 -18.71 -4.78
N GLN A 244 -28.50 -18.69 -4.19
CA GLN A 244 -29.74 -18.45 -4.91
C GLN A 244 -29.73 -17.06 -5.57
N TYR A 245 -29.40 -16.01 -4.83
CA TYR A 245 -29.32 -14.66 -5.37
C TYR A 245 -28.28 -14.56 -6.50
N ILE A 246 -27.09 -15.14 -6.32
CA ILE A 246 -26.03 -15.15 -7.34
C ILE A 246 -26.53 -15.79 -8.64
N ALA A 247 -27.19 -16.94 -8.54
CA ALA A 247 -27.72 -17.68 -9.69
C ALA A 247 -28.88 -16.93 -10.39
N GLU A 248 -29.85 -16.43 -9.62
CA GLU A 248 -31.02 -15.70 -10.15
C GLU A 248 -30.61 -14.41 -10.86
N GLN A 249 -29.63 -13.68 -10.30
CA GLN A 249 -29.13 -12.44 -10.87
C GLN A 249 -28.03 -12.65 -11.91
N ARG A 250 -27.58 -13.89 -12.12
CA ARG A 250 -26.52 -14.27 -13.09
C ARG A 250 -25.27 -13.40 -12.92
N LEU A 251 -24.74 -13.34 -11.70
CA LEU A 251 -23.61 -12.43 -11.42
C LEU A 251 -22.29 -12.89 -12.07
N ASN A 252 -22.14 -14.19 -12.27
CA ASN A 252 -21.05 -14.77 -13.06
C ASN A 252 -21.40 -14.73 -14.56
N GLU A 253 -20.39 -14.56 -15.41
CA GLU A 253 -20.59 -14.37 -16.85
C GLU A 253 -20.16 -15.62 -17.62
N HIS A 254 -20.98 -16.05 -18.59
CA HIS A 254 -20.66 -17.16 -19.48
C HIS A 254 -20.47 -16.66 -20.92
N PHE A 255 -19.28 -16.91 -21.48
CA PHE A 255 -18.94 -16.64 -22.86
C PHE A 255 -18.84 -17.98 -23.61
N GLU A 256 -19.76 -18.22 -24.54
CA GLU A 256 -19.76 -19.44 -25.33
C GLU A 256 -18.64 -19.39 -26.40
N GLY A 257 -17.85 -20.48 -26.49
CA GLY A 257 -16.77 -20.57 -27.46
C GLY A 257 -17.24 -20.69 -28.91
N SER A 258 -16.56 -20.03 -29.84
CA SER A 258 -16.93 -20.05 -31.27
C SER A 258 -16.57 -21.36 -31.98
N THR A 259 -15.39 -21.93 -31.72
CA THR A 259 -14.84 -23.09 -32.46
C THR A 259 -14.55 -24.29 -31.55
N HIS A 260 -13.95 -24.07 -30.39
CA HIS A 260 -13.51 -25.09 -29.44
C HIS A 260 -14.38 -25.12 -28.17
N ARG A 261 -15.71 -24.98 -28.31
CA ARG A 261 -16.69 -24.93 -27.20
C ARG A 261 -16.69 -26.14 -26.24
N HIS A 262 -16.13 -27.26 -26.67
CA HIS A 262 -16.00 -28.47 -25.85
C HIS A 262 -14.87 -28.35 -24.81
N LEU A 263 -13.96 -27.38 -24.95
CA LEU A 263 -12.99 -27.02 -23.92
C LEU A 263 -13.54 -25.87 -23.06
N GLY A 264 -13.32 -25.95 -21.75
CA GLY A 264 -13.76 -24.95 -20.79
C GLY A 264 -12.60 -24.23 -20.10
N LEU A 265 -12.72 -22.92 -19.94
CA LEU A 265 -11.87 -22.11 -19.08
C LEU A 265 -12.73 -21.54 -17.95
N ILE A 266 -12.33 -21.74 -16.70
CA ILE A 266 -12.95 -21.05 -15.56
C ILE A 266 -11.91 -20.05 -15.06
N VAL A 267 -12.30 -18.80 -14.85
CA VAL A 267 -11.36 -17.73 -14.49
C VAL A 267 -11.95 -16.83 -13.42
N GLN A 268 -11.14 -16.47 -12.42
CA GLN A 268 -11.50 -15.41 -11.50
C GLN A 268 -11.69 -14.09 -12.26
N GLY A 269 -12.73 -13.30 -11.97
CA GLY A 269 -13.08 -12.14 -12.79
C GLY A 269 -11.94 -11.14 -12.97
N GLY A 270 -11.18 -10.83 -11.91
CA GLY A 270 -10.01 -9.95 -11.95
C GLY A 270 -8.91 -10.36 -12.94
N LEU A 271 -8.87 -11.63 -13.37
CA LEU A 271 -7.90 -12.18 -14.33
C LEU A 271 -8.38 -12.15 -15.78
N TYR A 272 -9.67 -11.90 -16.03
CA TYR A 272 -10.29 -12.06 -17.35
C TYR A 272 -9.56 -11.31 -18.47
N ASN A 273 -9.23 -10.03 -18.28
CA ASN A 273 -8.56 -9.24 -19.32
C ASN A 273 -7.17 -9.80 -19.66
N THR A 274 -6.47 -10.38 -18.67
CA THR A 274 -5.15 -10.99 -18.90
C THR A 274 -5.30 -12.33 -19.62
N LEU A 275 -6.35 -13.10 -19.32
CA LEU A 275 -6.70 -14.31 -20.05
C LEU A 275 -7.02 -14.02 -21.52
N VAL A 276 -7.88 -13.04 -21.81
CA VAL A 276 -8.20 -12.63 -23.19
C VAL A 276 -6.92 -12.21 -23.92
N ARG A 277 -6.04 -11.44 -23.26
CA ARG A 277 -4.76 -11.04 -23.86
C ARG A 277 -3.85 -12.24 -24.15
N ALA A 278 -3.83 -13.24 -23.29
CA ALA A 278 -3.10 -14.47 -23.53
C ALA A 278 -3.69 -15.23 -24.71
N LEU A 279 -5.01 -15.44 -24.76
CA LEU A 279 -5.71 -16.11 -25.87
C LEU A 279 -5.51 -15.42 -27.23
N GLN A 280 -5.40 -14.09 -27.26
CA GLN A 280 -5.05 -13.34 -28.48
C GLN A 280 -3.67 -13.73 -29.03
N GLN A 281 -2.70 -14.12 -28.17
CA GLN A 281 -1.40 -14.61 -28.65
C GLN A 281 -1.49 -16.02 -29.29
N PHE A 282 -2.61 -16.71 -29.11
CA PHE A 282 -2.92 -18.01 -29.71
C PHE A 282 -3.89 -17.90 -30.89
N ASP A 283 -4.26 -16.69 -31.31
CA ASP A 283 -5.36 -16.45 -32.28
C ASP A 283 -6.70 -17.09 -31.85
N LEU A 284 -6.86 -17.33 -30.54
CA LEU A 284 -8.05 -17.94 -29.93
C LEU A 284 -9.00 -16.91 -29.32
N ALA A 285 -8.68 -15.62 -29.42
CA ALA A 285 -9.57 -14.53 -29.07
C ALA A 285 -9.39 -13.35 -30.02
N ASP A 286 -10.48 -12.66 -30.35
CA ASP A 286 -10.42 -11.45 -31.16
C ASP A 286 -10.18 -10.17 -30.32
N ALA A 287 -10.17 -9.01 -30.99
CA ALA A 287 -9.99 -7.71 -30.34
C ALA A 287 -11.17 -7.30 -29.45
N PHE A 288 -12.35 -7.91 -29.63
CA PHE A 288 -13.57 -7.64 -28.87
C PHE A 288 -13.78 -8.61 -27.70
N GLY A 289 -12.88 -9.59 -27.54
CA GLY A 289 -12.92 -10.58 -26.47
C GLY A 289 -13.81 -11.79 -26.78
N VAL A 290 -14.19 -12.01 -28.04
CA VAL A 290 -14.84 -13.25 -28.46
C VAL A 290 -13.80 -14.36 -28.47
N THR A 291 -14.03 -15.42 -27.68
CA THR A 291 -13.08 -16.53 -27.50
C THR A 291 -13.48 -17.76 -28.30
N SER A 292 -12.49 -18.54 -28.69
CA SER A 292 -12.67 -19.84 -29.35
C SER A 292 -13.12 -20.92 -28.36
N LEU A 293 -12.66 -20.85 -27.11
CA LEU A 293 -13.06 -21.75 -26.01
C LEU A 293 -14.21 -21.13 -25.21
N SER A 294 -15.04 -21.96 -24.56
CA SER A 294 -16.04 -21.46 -23.62
C SER A 294 -15.37 -20.96 -22.34
N VAL A 295 -15.77 -19.79 -21.84
CA VAL A 295 -15.21 -19.17 -20.64
C VAL A 295 -16.31 -18.90 -19.62
N LEU A 296 -16.13 -19.39 -18.40
CA LEU A 296 -16.91 -19.01 -17.23
C LEU A 296 -16.10 -18.04 -16.37
N VAL A 297 -16.61 -16.82 -16.22
CA VAL A 297 -15.99 -15.75 -15.44
C VAL A 297 -16.65 -15.67 -14.08
N LEU A 298 -15.87 -15.98 -13.04
CA LEU A 298 -16.31 -15.93 -11.66
C LEU A 298 -16.13 -14.51 -11.11
N ASN A 299 -17.16 -13.68 -11.29
CA ASN A 299 -17.26 -12.39 -10.61
C ASN A 299 -17.58 -12.55 -9.12
N VAL A 300 -18.10 -13.72 -8.72
CA VAL A 300 -18.28 -14.14 -7.34
C VAL A 300 -17.42 -15.38 -7.11
N THR A 301 -16.34 -15.23 -6.35
CA THR A 301 -15.38 -16.31 -6.07
C THR A 301 -15.72 -17.06 -4.79
N TYR A 302 -16.55 -16.48 -3.91
CA TYR A 302 -17.17 -17.19 -2.81
C TYR A 302 -18.51 -16.52 -2.40
N PRO A 303 -19.57 -17.28 -2.06
CA PRO A 303 -19.67 -18.73 -2.25
C PRO A 303 -19.78 -19.10 -3.73
N LEU A 304 -19.19 -20.23 -4.11
CA LEU A 304 -19.41 -20.82 -5.43
C LEU A 304 -20.86 -21.30 -5.58
N VAL A 305 -21.39 -21.27 -6.80
CA VAL A 305 -22.72 -21.78 -7.16
C VAL A 305 -22.55 -23.16 -7.81
N PRO A 306 -22.87 -24.27 -7.09
CA PRO A 306 -22.58 -25.62 -7.59
C PRO A 306 -23.24 -25.93 -8.92
N ASP A 307 -24.52 -25.59 -9.09
CA ASP A 307 -25.27 -25.90 -10.32
C ASP A 307 -24.67 -25.18 -11.54
N GLU A 308 -24.16 -23.97 -11.38
CA GLU A 308 -23.51 -23.23 -12.46
C GLU A 308 -22.21 -23.90 -12.90
N LEU A 309 -21.34 -24.24 -11.95
CA LEU A 309 -20.07 -24.91 -12.21
C LEU A 309 -20.28 -26.31 -12.82
N VAL A 310 -21.21 -27.08 -12.27
CA VAL A 310 -21.54 -28.42 -12.75
C VAL A 310 -22.09 -28.35 -14.17
N ASN A 311 -23.03 -27.44 -14.44
CA ASN A 311 -23.58 -27.29 -15.78
C ASN A 311 -22.53 -26.81 -16.79
N PHE A 312 -21.57 -25.99 -16.37
CA PHE A 312 -20.46 -25.60 -17.23
C PHE A 312 -19.53 -26.78 -17.53
N CYS A 313 -19.20 -27.62 -16.54
CA CYS A 313 -18.22 -28.70 -16.70
C CYS A 313 -18.77 -29.98 -17.37
N LYS A 314 -20.05 -30.31 -17.21
CA LYS A 314 -20.60 -31.63 -17.59
C LYS A 314 -20.44 -32.00 -19.07
N ASP A 315 -20.48 -31.00 -19.96
CA ASP A 315 -20.42 -31.20 -21.42
C ASP A 315 -19.04 -30.84 -22.00
N LYS A 316 -18.03 -30.63 -21.15
CA LYS A 316 -16.66 -30.30 -21.57
C LYS A 316 -15.78 -31.54 -21.60
N SER A 317 -14.89 -31.62 -22.59
CA SER A 317 -13.87 -32.67 -22.66
C SER A 317 -12.74 -32.46 -21.66
N ALA A 318 -12.46 -31.21 -21.30
CA ALA A 318 -11.51 -30.80 -20.26
C ALA A 318 -11.77 -29.36 -19.83
N VAL A 319 -11.39 -29.03 -18.59
CA VAL A 319 -11.51 -27.68 -18.01
C VAL A 319 -10.18 -27.25 -17.40
N LEU A 320 -9.78 -26.01 -17.67
CA LEU A 320 -8.67 -25.33 -16.99
C LEU A 320 -9.22 -24.22 -16.09
N LEU A 321 -8.90 -24.27 -14.79
CA LEU A 321 -9.22 -23.24 -13.82
C LEU A 321 -8.01 -22.31 -13.63
N LEU A 322 -8.22 -21.02 -13.90
CA LEU A 322 -7.26 -19.96 -13.68
C LEU A 322 -7.53 -19.29 -12.33
N GLU A 323 -6.96 -19.88 -11.28
CA GLU A 323 -6.95 -19.35 -9.91
C GLU A 323 -5.55 -18.84 -9.54
N GLU A 324 -5.43 -17.53 -9.29
CA GLU A 324 -4.20 -16.88 -8.83
C GLU A 324 -4.08 -16.97 -7.30
N GLY A 325 -2.86 -17.23 -6.81
CA GLY A 325 -2.55 -17.36 -5.38
C GLY A 325 -2.62 -18.79 -4.82
N GLN A 326 -2.18 -18.93 -3.58
CA GLN A 326 -2.16 -20.16 -2.77
C GLN A 326 -2.85 -19.90 -1.42
N PRO A 327 -3.63 -20.85 -0.87
CA PRO A 327 -4.10 -22.12 -1.45
C PRO A 327 -5.11 -21.95 -2.57
N GLU A 328 -5.26 -22.95 -3.43
CA GLU A 328 -6.20 -23.06 -4.55
C GLU A 328 -7.63 -23.45 -4.09
N TYR A 329 -8.27 -22.57 -3.33
CA TYR A 329 -9.59 -22.80 -2.74
C TYR A 329 -10.68 -23.15 -3.76
N ILE A 330 -10.71 -22.47 -4.91
CA ILE A 330 -11.72 -22.69 -5.95
C ILE A 330 -11.48 -24.04 -6.63
N GLU A 331 -10.21 -24.36 -6.92
CA GLU A 331 -9.82 -25.64 -7.53
C GLU A 331 -10.20 -26.81 -6.62
N GLN A 332 -9.89 -26.72 -5.33
CA GLN A 332 -10.21 -27.74 -4.34
C GLN A 332 -11.73 -27.97 -4.21
N GLU A 333 -12.52 -26.89 -4.13
CA GLU A 333 -13.98 -27.00 -4.03
C GLU A 333 -14.58 -27.59 -5.31
N LEU A 334 -14.15 -27.12 -6.49
CA LEU A 334 -14.61 -27.63 -7.78
C LEU A 334 -14.25 -29.10 -7.98
N ALA A 335 -13.00 -29.49 -7.68
CA ALA A 335 -12.57 -30.88 -7.76
C ALA A 335 -13.45 -31.78 -6.89
N LEU A 336 -13.74 -31.36 -5.65
CA LEU A 336 -14.62 -32.09 -4.75
C LEU A 336 -16.06 -32.19 -5.29
N MET A 337 -16.61 -31.12 -5.86
CA MET A 337 -17.94 -31.12 -6.47
C MET A 337 -18.03 -32.11 -7.63
N LEU A 338 -17.08 -32.06 -8.57
CA LEU A 338 -17.06 -32.94 -9.73
C LEU A 338 -16.97 -34.42 -9.32
N ARG A 339 -16.10 -34.75 -8.35
CA ARG A 339 -15.95 -36.12 -7.87
C ARG A 339 -17.15 -36.63 -7.08
N ARG A 340 -17.82 -35.78 -6.28
CA ARG A 340 -19.05 -36.17 -5.55
C ARG A 340 -20.22 -36.47 -6.48
N LEU A 341 -20.26 -35.84 -7.66
CA LEU A 341 -21.28 -36.06 -8.68
C LEU A 341 -20.85 -37.06 -9.76
N ASP A 342 -19.70 -37.72 -9.57
CA ASP A 342 -19.11 -38.69 -10.50
C ASP A 342 -18.91 -38.14 -11.94
N LEU A 343 -18.67 -36.83 -12.07
CA LEU A 343 -18.38 -36.19 -13.34
C LEU A 343 -16.92 -36.42 -13.74
N GLN A 344 -16.72 -37.07 -14.88
CA GLN A 344 -15.39 -37.48 -15.34
C GLN A 344 -14.62 -36.39 -16.07
N THR A 345 -15.18 -35.18 -16.24
CA THR A 345 -14.50 -34.04 -16.85
C THR A 345 -13.13 -33.82 -16.18
N PRO A 346 -12.02 -33.93 -16.92
CA PRO A 346 -10.69 -33.59 -16.43
C PRO A 346 -10.64 -32.12 -16.00
N LEU A 347 -10.19 -31.90 -14.77
CA LEU A 347 -9.95 -30.57 -14.22
C LEU A 347 -8.45 -30.34 -14.09
N HIS A 348 -7.98 -29.22 -14.61
CA HIS A 348 -6.62 -28.72 -14.50
C HIS A 348 -6.61 -27.35 -13.84
N GLY A 349 -5.48 -26.99 -13.25
CA GLY A 349 -5.26 -25.71 -12.59
C GLY A 349 -3.80 -25.59 -12.18
N LYS A 350 -3.47 -25.76 -10.89
CA LYS A 350 -2.09 -25.68 -10.37
C LYS A 350 -1.14 -26.76 -10.90
N ASP A 351 -1.64 -27.82 -11.53
CA ASP A 351 -0.79 -28.79 -12.25
C ASP A 351 -0.19 -28.21 -13.54
N MET A 352 -0.84 -27.20 -14.13
CA MET A 352 -0.40 -26.52 -15.35
C MET A 352 0.11 -25.09 -15.10
N LEU A 353 -0.43 -24.43 -14.06
CA LEU A 353 -0.15 -23.05 -13.67
C LEU A 353 0.67 -22.97 -12.36
N PRO A 354 1.48 -21.94 -12.15
CA PRO A 354 2.25 -21.78 -10.90
C PRO A 354 1.38 -21.65 -9.65
N SER A 355 1.83 -22.23 -8.53
CA SER A 355 1.11 -22.12 -7.25
C SER A 355 1.23 -20.72 -6.64
N GLY A 356 2.35 -20.03 -6.86
CA GLY A 356 2.62 -18.68 -6.37
C GLY A 356 3.05 -17.69 -7.45
N GLY A 357 3.01 -16.41 -7.10
CA GLY A 357 3.34 -15.29 -7.98
C GLY A 357 2.16 -14.81 -8.83
N GLU A 358 2.39 -13.69 -9.52
CA GLU A 358 1.40 -13.03 -10.36
C GLU A 358 1.22 -13.76 -11.72
N TYR A 359 -0.03 -13.99 -12.10
CA TYR A 359 -0.44 -14.51 -13.40
C TYR A 359 -0.39 -13.39 -14.44
N THR A 360 0.81 -13.14 -14.95
CA THR A 360 1.02 -12.30 -16.13
C THR A 360 0.53 -13.00 -17.42
N ALA A 361 0.42 -12.25 -18.52
CA ALA A 361 0.00 -12.82 -19.81
C ALA A 361 0.92 -13.97 -20.27
N GLU A 362 2.23 -13.88 -20.01
CA GLU A 362 3.18 -14.95 -20.34
C GLU A 362 2.98 -16.20 -19.46
N VAL A 363 2.75 -16.02 -18.16
CA VAL A 363 2.46 -17.13 -17.23
C VAL A 363 1.18 -17.85 -17.64
N MET A 364 0.11 -17.11 -17.94
CA MET A 364 -1.14 -17.69 -18.44
C MET A 364 -0.94 -18.38 -19.78
N ALA A 365 -0.18 -17.79 -20.71
CA ALA A 365 0.12 -18.40 -21.99
C ALA A 365 0.87 -19.73 -21.84
N GLN A 366 1.82 -19.86 -20.91
CA GLN A 366 2.50 -21.13 -20.63
C GLN A 366 1.53 -22.20 -20.09
N GLY A 367 0.60 -21.82 -19.20
CA GLY A 367 -0.43 -22.73 -18.71
C GLY A 367 -1.40 -23.17 -19.80
N LEU A 368 -1.87 -22.22 -20.61
CA LEU A 368 -2.74 -22.48 -21.78
C LEU A 368 -2.05 -23.38 -22.81
N LEU A 369 -0.76 -23.17 -23.09
CA LEU A 369 0.02 -24.02 -23.98
C LEU A 369 0.00 -25.47 -23.52
N LYS A 370 0.27 -25.73 -22.23
CA LYS A 370 0.24 -27.10 -21.66
C LYS A 370 -1.16 -27.72 -21.75
N PHE A 371 -2.21 -26.94 -21.49
CA PHE A 371 -3.59 -27.41 -21.57
C PHE A 371 -3.99 -27.77 -23.00
N LEU A 372 -3.69 -26.89 -23.96
CA LEU A 372 -4.01 -27.09 -25.37
C LEU A 372 -3.16 -28.20 -25.98
N ASP A 373 -1.86 -28.30 -25.67
CA ASP A 373 -1.01 -29.41 -26.14
C ASP A 373 -1.55 -30.78 -25.73
N ARG A 374 -2.19 -30.86 -24.56
CA ARG A 374 -2.79 -32.09 -24.06
C ARG A 374 -4.15 -32.40 -24.70
N HIS A 375 -4.99 -31.40 -24.91
CA HIS A 375 -6.41 -31.62 -25.25
C HIS A 375 -6.82 -31.19 -26.66
N GLN A 376 -6.06 -30.29 -27.32
CA GLN A 376 -6.31 -29.78 -28.68
C GLN A 376 -5.03 -29.14 -29.27
N ALA A 377 -4.00 -29.94 -29.57
CA ALA A 377 -2.68 -29.44 -29.96
C ALA A 377 -2.67 -28.67 -31.29
N ASP A 378 -3.60 -28.98 -32.19
CA ASP A 378 -3.81 -28.31 -33.48
C ASP A 378 -4.38 -26.89 -33.36
N ALA A 379 -4.95 -26.52 -32.20
CA ALA A 379 -5.43 -25.17 -31.92
C ALA A 379 -4.30 -24.21 -31.51
N VAL A 380 -3.06 -24.67 -31.38
CA VAL A 380 -1.91 -23.84 -30.98
C VAL A 380 -1.14 -23.39 -32.23
N PRO A 381 -1.12 -22.08 -32.57
CA PRO A 381 -0.31 -21.59 -33.67
C PRO A 381 1.18 -21.80 -33.43
N GLU A 382 1.91 -22.13 -34.49
CA GLU A 382 3.37 -22.24 -34.45
C GLU A 382 4.03 -20.91 -34.04
N ALA A 383 3.44 -19.78 -34.45
CA ALA A 383 3.88 -18.45 -34.05
C ALA A 383 3.88 -18.25 -32.52
N THR A 384 2.90 -18.83 -31.81
CA THR A 384 2.81 -18.75 -30.34
C THR A 384 3.92 -19.54 -29.66
N ARG A 385 4.22 -20.74 -30.17
CA ARG A 385 5.34 -21.57 -29.70
C ARG A 385 6.67 -20.84 -29.89
N GLN A 386 6.86 -20.28 -31.08
CA GLN A 386 8.04 -19.47 -31.41
C GLN A 386 8.16 -18.23 -30.54
N TRP A 387 7.07 -17.54 -30.25
CA TRP A 387 7.06 -16.38 -29.35
C TRP A 387 7.54 -16.75 -27.94
N LEU A 388 6.98 -17.81 -27.35
CA LEU A 388 7.39 -18.28 -26.02
C LEU A 388 8.86 -18.72 -26.00
N ALA A 389 9.31 -19.48 -27.00
CA ALA A 389 10.70 -19.91 -27.11
C ALA A 389 11.66 -18.72 -27.25
N THR A 390 11.33 -17.76 -28.13
CA THR A 390 12.13 -16.56 -28.39
C THR A 390 12.28 -15.70 -27.13
N ASN A 391 11.25 -15.60 -26.28
CA ASN A 391 11.35 -14.88 -25.01
C ASN A 391 12.39 -15.52 -24.07
N GLY A 392 12.42 -16.86 -24.00
CA GLY A 392 13.43 -17.60 -23.25
C GLY A 392 14.85 -17.39 -23.79
N GLU A 393 15.03 -17.55 -25.10
CA GLU A 393 16.31 -17.33 -25.78
C GLU A 393 16.82 -15.90 -25.60
N ARG A 394 15.94 -14.89 -25.75
CA ARG A 394 16.31 -13.48 -25.58
C ARG A 394 16.77 -13.17 -24.17
N ARG A 395 16.12 -13.74 -23.14
CA ARG A 395 16.57 -13.58 -21.74
C ARG A 395 17.98 -14.14 -21.55
N GLN A 396 18.26 -15.32 -22.12
CA GLN A 396 19.59 -15.93 -22.07
C GLN A 396 20.65 -15.11 -22.82
N GLN A 397 20.32 -14.60 -24.02
CA GLN A 397 21.21 -13.74 -24.81
C GLN A 397 21.55 -12.44 -24.08
N VAL A 398 20.56 -11.78 -23.46
CA VAL A 398 20.78 -10.57 -22.66
C VAL A 398 21.67 -10.87 -21.46
N GLN A 399 21.43 -12.00 -20.77
CA GLN A 399 22.27 -12.41 -19.65
C GLN A 399 23.73 -12.68 -20.07
N ALA A 400 23.93 -13.34 -21.22
CA ALA A 400 25.26 -13.58 -21.77
C ALA A 400 25.98 -12.29 -22.18
N LEU A 401 25.25 -11.34 -22.79
CA LEU A 401 25.80 -10.06 -23.26
C LEU A 401 26.22 -9.14 -22.10
N LEU A 402 25.49 -9.17 -20.99
CA LEU A 402 25.80 -8.36 -19.81
C LEU A 402 26.96 -8.92 -18.98
N GLY A 403 27.25 -10.24 -19.09
CA GLY A 403 28.32 -10.93 -18.34
C GLY A 403 28.14 -10.97 -16.81
N SER A 404 27.19 -10.20 -16.27
CA SER A 404 26.81 -10.12 -14.86
C SER A 404 25.32 -9.76 -14.76
N PRO A 405 24.64 -10.13 -13.65
CA PRO A 405 23.27 -9.68 -13.42
C PRO A 405 23.19 -8.16 -13.40
N LEU A 406 22.07 -7.61 -13.88
CA LEU A 406 21.80 -6.18 -13.71
C LEU A 406 21.82 -5.83 -12.21
N PRO A 407 22.42 -4.69 -11.83
CA PRO A 407 22.39 -4.23 -10.45
C PRO A 407 20.94 -4.13 -9.95
N ALA A 408 20.68 -4.76 -8.80
CA ALA A 408 19.37 -4.67 -8.16
C ALA A 408 19.07 -3.20 -7.81
N ARG A 409 17.80 -2.82 -7.93
CA ARG A 409 17.31 -1.49 -7.53
C ARG A 409 16.39 -1.64 -6.33
N PRO A 410 16.91 -1.95 -5.14
CA PRO A 410 16.08 -2.05 -3.95
C PRO A 410 15.42 -0.69 -3.67
N PRO A 411 14.23 -0.67 -3.05
CA PRO A 411 13.61 0.56 -2.61
C PRO A 411 14.56 1.33 -1.67
N SER A 412 14.63 2.65 -1.83
CA SER A 412 15.52 3.50 -1.02
C SER A 412 14.81 4.76 -0.52
N MET A 413 15.31 5.32 0.58
CA MET A 413 14.78 6.55 1.15
C MET A 413 14.96 7.74 0.20
N CYS A 414 14.01 8.67 0.22
CA CYS A 414 14.05 9.88 -0.61
C CYS A 414 15.33 10.71 -0.41
N ILE A 415 15.63 11.57 -1.39
CA ILE A 415 16.72 12.55 -1.29
C ILE A 415 16.41 13.50 -0.13
N GLY A 416 17.32 13.59 0.84
CA GLY A 416 17.12 14.36 2.06
C GLY A 416 16.07 13.77 3.00
N CYS A 417 15.86 12.45 3.01
CA CYS A 417 14.99 11.83 4.00
C CYS A 417 15.51 12.08 5.44
N PRO A 418 14.66 12.51 6.39
CA PRO A 418 15.04 12.80 7.77
C PRO A 418 15.43 11.54 8.57
N GLU A 419 15.23 10.34 8.04
CA GLU A 419 15.56 9.09 8.75
C GLU A 419 17.02 8.66 8.54
N ARG A 420 17.63 8.99 7.40
CA ARG A 420 19.04 8.68 7.08
C ARG A 420 20.03 9.15 8.16
N PRO A 421 19.95 10.41 8.65
CA PRO A 421 20.82 10.88 9.72
C PRO A 421 20.80 10.01 10.98
N VAL A 422 19.65 9.44 11.32
CA VAL A 422 19.49 8.62 12.53
C VAL A 422 20.16 7.27 12.37
N PHE A 423 20.10 6.68 11.18
CA PHE A 423 20.84 5.45 10.88
C PHE A 423 22.35 5.69 10.74
N SER A 424 22.79 6.87 10.27
CA SER A 424 24.20 7.29 10.39
C SER A 424 24.61 7.31 11.87
N ALA A 425 23.85 8.00 12.72
CA ALA A 425 24.12 8.14 14.14
C ALA A 425 24.12 6.78 14.86
N LEU A 426 23.21 5.88 14.50
CA LEU A 426 23.16 4.51 15.04
C LEU A 426 24.40 3.71 14.68
N LYS A 427 24.89 3.80 13.44
CA LYS A 427 26.15 3.15 13.04
C LYS A 427 27.33 3.65 13.86
N LEU A 428 27.41 4.96 14.10
CA LEU A 428 28.46 5.55 14.93
C LEU A 428 28.31 5.11 16.39
N ALA A 429 27.11 5.15 16.95
CA ALA A 429 26.85 4.70 18.32
C ALA A 429 27.20 3.21 18.52
N GLN A 430 26.96 2.35 17.52
CA GLN A 430 27.34 0.94 17.56
C GLN A 430 28.87 0.71 17.60
N GLN A 431 29.69 1.68 17.18
CA GLN A 431 31.14 1.62 17.38
C GLN A 431 31.50 1.75 18.87
N ASP A 432 30.70 2.52 19.62
CA ASP A 432 30.92 2.78 21.05
C ASP A 432 30.27 1.68 21.93
N VAL A 433 29.02 1.32 21.66
CA VAL A 433 28.23 0.39 22.52
C VAL A 433 28.26 -1.07 22.06
N GLY A 434 28.78 -1.31 20.85
CA GLY A 434 28.74 -2.60 20.16
C GLY A 434 27.44 -2.88 19.40
N PRO A 435 27.30 -4.07 18.81
CA PRO A 435 26.10 -4.43 18.06
C PRO A 435 24.87 -4.49 18.96
N VAL A 436 23.74 -4.01 18.44
CA VAL A 436 22.45 -4.00 19.13
C VAL A 436 21.42 -4.80 18.34
N HIS A 437 20.54 -5.51 19.04
CA HIS A 437 19.35 -6.09 18.41
C HIS A 437 18.39 -4.96 18.01
N ILE A 438 17.85 -5.04 16.80
CA ILE A 438 16.99 -4.01 16.23
C ILE A 438 15.70 -4.66 15.75
N SER A 439 14.62 -4.41 16.47
CA SER A 439 13.26 -4.72 16.05
C SER A 439 12.73 -3.55 15.21
N GLY A 440 12.49 -3.79 13.93
CA GLY A 440 11.97 -2.81 12.98
C GLY A 440 10.45 -2.86 12.86
N ASP A 441 9.86 -1.76 12.45
CA ASP A 441 8.45 -1.63 12.09
C ASP A 441 8.30 -1.53 10.56
N ILE A 442 7.08 -1.63 10.03
CA ILE A 442 6.80 -1.29 8.63
C ILE A 442 6.84 0.23 8.44
N GLY A 443 7.55 0.72 7.44
CA GLY A 443 7.67 2.14 7.12
C GLY A 443 8.94 2.47 6.32
N CYS A 444 9.22 3.76 6.12
CA CYS A 444 10.43 4.22 5.43
C CYS A 444 11.71 3.71 6.11
N HIS A 445 11.67 3.55 7.44
CA HIS A 445 12.80 3.11 8.26
C HIS A 445 13.14 1.64 8.03
N ALA A 446 12.19 0.83 7.53
CA ALA A 446 12.45 -0.54 7.09
C ALA A 446 13.46 -0.58 5.94
N LEU A 447 13.56 0.48 5.13
CA LEU A 447 14.52 0.55 4.02
C LEU A 447 15.98 0.58 4.51
N ALA A 448 16.23 0.80 5.80
CA ALA A 448 17.56 0.70 6.38
C ALA A 448 18.08 -0.74 6.50
N THR A 449 17.25 -1.76 6.23
CA THR A 449 17.72 -3.15 6.09
C THR A 449 18.58 -3.32 4.83
N PHE A 450 18.42 -2.45 3.84
CA PHE A 450 19.23 -2.45 2.63
C PHE A 450 20.53 -1.66 2.84
N GLU A 451 21.46 -1.85 1.90
CA GLU A 451 22.69 -1.07 1.84
C GLU A 451 22.41 0.43 1.66
N PRO A 452 23.24 1.32 2.26
CA PRO A 452 24.46 0.97 2.98
C PRO A 452 24.22 0.67 4.45
N PHE A 453 23.01 0.83 5.00
CA PHE A 453 22.79 0.77 6.44
C PHE A 453 22.85 -0.66 7.00
N SER A 454 22.20 -1.61 6.32
CA SER A 454 22.22 -3.04 6.65
C SER A 454 21.87 -3.32 8.12
N VAL A 455 20.85 -2.63 8.65
CA VAL A 455 20.38 -2.76 10.04
C VAL A 455 18.97 -3.35 10.11
N GLY A 456 18.75 -4.26 11.07
CA GLY A 456 17.44 -4.85 11.33
C GLY A 456 17.52 -6.35 11.63
N HIS A 457 16.64 -6.84 12.51
CA HIS A 457 16.57 -8.26 12.88
C HIS A 457 15.17 -8.86 12.69
N SER A 458 14.13 -8.03 12.80
CA SER A 458 12.73 -8.45 12.60
C SER A 458 11.87 -7.29 12.12
N ILE A 459 10.85 -7.60 11.32
CA ILE A 459 9.76 -6.69 10.94
C ILE A 459 8.47 -7.52 11.02
N LEU A 460 7.61 -7.26 12.01
CA LEU A 460 6.43 -8.10 12.30
C LEU A 460 5.08 -7.43 11.98
N GLY A 461 5.08 -6.23 11.43
CA GLY A 461 3.86 -5.51 11.09
C GLY A 461 3.93 -4.05 11.51
N TYR A 462 2.83 -3.35 11.27
CA TYR A 462 2.73 -1.91 11.48
C TYR A 462 2.36 -1.56 12.94
N GLY A 463 3.21 -0.79 13.62
CA GLY A 463 3.11 -0.50 15.05
C GLY A 463 3.56 -1.66 15.96
N MET A 464 4.35 -2.62 15.46
CA MET A 464 4.65 -3.87 16.20
C MET A 464 6.11 -3.99 16.65
N SER A 465 6.98 -3.04 16.34
CA SER A 465 8.42 -3.17 16.62
C SER A 465 8.77 -3.21 18.11
N LEU A 466 8.01 -2.51 18.97
CA LEU A 466 8.21 -2.56 20.41
C LEU A 466 7.64 -3.84 21.05
N ALA A 467 6.57 -4.39 20.47
CA ALA A 467 6.02 -5.66 20.92
C ALA A 467 6.94 -6.83 20.54
N SER A 468 7.50 -6.82 19.32
CA SER A 468 8.32 -7.92 18.80
C SER A 468 9.61 -8.16 19.57
N ARG A 469 10.17 -7.12 20.22
CA ARG A 469 11.37 -7.27 21.08
C ARG A 469 11.10 -8.03 22.38
N ALA A 470 9.85 -8.20 22.82
CA ALA A 470 9.53 -8.70 24.16
C ALA A 470 10.12 -10.09 24.44
N GLY A 471 10.18 -10.96 23.42
CA GLY A 471 10.77 -12.29 23.56
C GLY A 471 12.31 -12.30 23.59
N VAL A 472 12.95 -11.26 23.06
CA VAL A 472 14.43 -11.19 22.93
C VAL A 472 15.05 -10.36 24.04
N SER A 473 14.37 -9.30 24.50
CA SER A 473 14.93 -8.34 25.47
C SER A 473 15.43 -9.00 26.76
N PRO A 474 14.69 -9.93 27.41
CA PRO A 474 15.16 -10.60 28.63
C PRO A 474 16.35 -11.54 28.42
N LEU A 475 16.62 -11.95 27.18
CA LEU A 475 17.71 -12.86 26.82
C LEU A 475 19.00 -12.11 26.47
N MET A 476 18.93 -10.79 26.29
CA MET A 476 20.03 -9.95 25.86
C MET A 476 20.69 -9.25 27.05
N LYS A 477 22.03 -9.25 27.08
CA LYS A 477 22.80 -8.44 28.05
C LYS A 477 22.74 -6.95 27.75
N ARG A 478 22.54 -6.59 26.48
CA ARG A 478 22.42 -5.20 26.01
C ARG A 478 20.95 -4.89 25.76
N ARG A 479 20.55 -3.63 25.98
CA ARG A 479 19.21 -3.15 25.66
C ARG A 479 18.92 -3.31 24.16
N VAL A 480 17.70 -3.72 23.87
CA VAL A 480 17.19 -3.84 22.50
C VAL A 480 16.68 -2.50 22.01
N LEU A 481 16.90 -2.20 20.73
CA LEU A 481 16.34 -1.05 20.03
C LEU A 481 15.10 -1.46 19.25
N SER A 482 13.98 -0.79 19.47
CA SER A 482 12.79 -0.86 18.64
C SER A 482 12.65 0.43 17.84
N VAL A 483 12.50 0.32 16.53
CA VAL A 483 12.38 1.47 15.61
C VAL A 483 10.95 1.51 15.07
N MET A 484 10.29 2.66 15.18
CA MET A 484 8.88 2.85 14.83
C MET A 484 8.69 4.20 14.14
N GLY A 485 7.73 4.30 13.21
CA GLY A 485 7.28 5.60 12.69
C GLY A 485 6.07 6.13 13.48
N ASP A 486 5.83 7.44 13.43
CA ASP A 486 4.67 8.09 14.07
C ASP A 486 3.32 7.52 13.61
N GLY A 487 3.15 7.20 12.33
CA GLY A 487 1.94 6.51 11.88
C GLY A 487 1.77 5.12 12.52
N GLY A 488 2.86 4.36 12.68
CA GLY A 488 2.83 3.04 13.34
C GLY A 488 2.53 3.15 14.83
N PHE A 489 3.02 4.23 15.46
CA PHE A 489 2.69 4.58 16.85
C PHE A 489 1.19 4.78 17.05
N TRP A 490 0.52 5.52 16.17
CA TRP A 490 -0.93 5.75 16.26
C TRP A 490 -1.79 4.59 15.77
N HIS A 491 -1.27 3.74 14.87
CA HIS A 491 -2.01 2.59 14.33
C HIS A 491 -2.20 1.48 15.36
N ASN A 492 -1.10 1.02 15.98
CA ASN A 492 -1.11 -0.04 17.01
C ASN A 492 -0.03 0.13 18.09
N GLY A 493 1.06 0.85 17.82
CA GLY A 493 2.27 0.87 18.65
C GLY A 493 2.08 1.42 20.06
N LEU A 494 1.11 2.30 20.25
CA LEU A 494 0.72 2.79 21.58
C LEU A 494 0.22 1.65 22.49
N LEU A 495 -0.69 0.80 21.98
CA LEU A 495 -1.34 -0.26 22.75
C LEU A 495 -0.48 -1.52 22.82
N THR A 496 -0.03 -2.02 21.66
CA THR A 496 0.72 -3.29 21.61
C THR A 496 2.14 -3.15 22.14
N GLY A 497 2.73 -1.95 21.98
CA GLY A 497 4.10 -1.65 22.35
C GLY A 497 4.20 -0.93 23.70
N VAL A 498 3.88 0.37 23.72
CA VAL A 498 4.21 1.25 24.86
C VAL A 498 3.46 0.83 26.13
N GLN A 499 2.14 0.62 26.05
CA GLN A 499 1.35 0.19 27.20
C GLN A 499 1.87 -1.14 27.77
N SER A 500 2.13 -2.13 26.90
CA SER A 500 2.64 -3.44 27.30
C SER A 500 4.03 -3.34 27.96
N ALA A 501 4.92 -2.55 27.39
CA ALA A 501 6.28 -2.34 27.93
C ALA A 501 6.26 -1.70 29.32
N LEU A 502 5.42 -0.69 29.51
CA LEU A 502 5.25 -0.02 30.80
C LEU A 502 4.64 -0.95 31.85
N PHE A 503 3.62 -1.73 31.46
CA PHE A 503 2.98 -2.70 32.35
C PHE A 503 3.97 -3.77 32.84
N ASN A 504 4.86 -4.25 31.95
CA ASN A 504 5.84 -5.28 32.30
C ASN A 504 7.14 -4.74 32.91
N GLY A 505 7.31 -3.41 32.99
CA GLY A 505 8.54 -2.80 33.49
C GLY A 505 9.76 -3.04 32.60
N ASP A 506 9.56 -3.14 31.29
CA ASP A 506 10.61 -3.51 30.33
C ASP A 506 11.74 -2.46 30.26
N ASP A 507 13.00 -2.92 30.32
CA ASP A 507 14.17 -2.11 29.99
C ASP A 507 14.54 -2.27 28.50
N ALA A 508 14.09 -1.32 27.67
CA ALA A 508 14.39 -1.26 26.25
C ALA A 508 14.43 0.18 25.72
N VAL A 509 14.92 0.36 24.50
CA VAL A 509 14.93 1.65 23.79
C VAL A 509 13.91 1.63 22.66
N LEU A 510 12.95 2.56 22.67
CA LEU A 510 12.05 2.86 21.57
C LEU A 510 12.52 4.14 20.86
N LEU A 511 12.74 4.06 19.55
CA LEU A 511 13.01 5.20 18.68
C LEU A 511 11.78 5.42 17.79
N ILE A 512 11.13 6.58 17.93
CA ILE A 512 9.97 6.99 17.13
C ILE A 512 10.42 8.05 16.12
N PHE A 513 10.34 7.75 14.83
CA PHE A 513 10.47 8.73 13.76
C PHE A 513 9.21 9.57 13.65
N LYS A 514 9.30 10.84 14.05
CA LYS A 514 8.23 11.82 13.97
C LYS A 514 8.47 12.70 12.74
N ASN A 515 7.84 12.33 11.63
CA ASN A 515 7.95 13.03 10.35
C ASN A 515 6.66 13.77 9.95
N GLY A 516 5.58 13.56 10.71
CA GLY A 516 4.29 14.23 10.59
C GLY A 516 3.28 13.48 9.73
N TYR A 517 3.61 12.33 9.14
CA TYR A 517 2.75 11.67 8.15
C TYR A 517 2.97 10.16 8.11
N THR A 518 1.95 9.40 7.71
CA THR A 518 2.17 8.03 7.22
C THR A 518 2.81 8.09 5.82
N SER A 519 4.14 8.25 5.82
CA SER A 519 4.89 8.67 4.63
C SER A 519 5.02 7.59 3.55
N ALA A 520 5.23 6.33 3.93
CA ALA A 520 5.53 5.24 3.00
C ALA A 520 4.36 4.89 2.06
N THR A 521 3.12 5.17 2.47
CA THR A 521 1.89 4.79 1.77
C THR A 521 1.14 5.98 1.15
N GLY A 522 1.84 7.10 0.93
CA GLY A 522 1.25 8.29 0.27
C GLY A 522 1.02 9.49 1.18
N THR A 523 1.82 9.67 2.23
CA THR A 523 1.84 10.90 3.07
C THR A 523 0.50 11.26 3.70
N GLN A 524 -0.14 10.24 4.28
CA GLN A 524 -1.47 10.36 4.88
C GLN A 524 -1.40 11.19 6.17
N ASP A 525 -2.42 12.03 6.37
CA ASP A 525 -2.56 12.83 7.59
C ASP A 525 -2.87 11.94 8.79
N ILE A 526 -2.23 12.24 9.91
CA ILE A 526 -2.35 11.59 11.22
C ILE A 526 -2.50 12.67 12.29
N ILE A 527 -2.82 12.27 13.53
CA ILE A 527 -3.09 13.23 14.62
C ILE A 527 -1.92 14.17 14.93
N ASN A 528 -0.68 13.77 14.62
CA ASN A 528 0.52 14.62 14.76
C ASN A 528 0.95 15.33 13.47
N THR A 529 0.13 15.34 12.43
CA THR A 529 0.39 16.11 11.21
C THR A 529 0.31 17.61 11.49
N PRO A 530 1.23 18.44 10.95
CA PRO A 530 1.11 19.89 11.04
C PRO A 530 -0.18 20.40 10.38
N THR A 531 -0.92 21.27 11.08
CA THR A 531 -2.15 21.86 10.54
C THR A 531 -1.87 22.76 9.34
N ASP A 532 -2.85 22.90 8.44
CA ASP A 532 -2.70 23.78 7.28
C ASP A 532 -2.52 25.25 7.70
N ILE A 533 -3.20 25.69 8.76
CA ILE A 533 -3.00 27.02 9.35
C ILE A 533 -1.53 27.21 9.79
N ALA A 534 -0.94 26.22 10.48
CA ALA A 534 0.46 26.30 10.86
C ALA A 534 1.38 26.37 9.64
N LYS A 535 1.12 25.55 8.60
CA LYS A 535 1.87 25.58 7.33
C LYS A 535 1.74 26.94 6.64
N GLU A 536 0.56 27.56 6.66
CA GLU A 536 0.25 28.84 6.02
C GLU A 536 0.92 30.03 6.73
N LEU A 537 0.90 30.05 8.07
CA LEU A 537 1.46 31.13 8.88
C LEU A 537 3.00 31.07 8.99
N ALA A 538 3.64 30.00 8.53
CA ALA A 538 5.09 29.88 8.53
C ALA A 538 5.76 30.99 7.69
N GLY A 539 6.52 31.87 8.36
CA GLY A 539 7.23 32.99 7.71
C GLY A 539 8.32 32.54 6.73
N ASP A 540 9.09 31.51 7.07
CA ASP A 540 9.95 30.79 6.12
C ASP A 540 9.38 29.40 5.86
N LYS A 541 8.83 29.20 4.67
CA LYS A 541 8.24 27.92 4.23
C LYS A 541 9.25 26.78 4.19
N ARG A 542 10.56 27.06 4.26
CA ARG A 542 11.61 26.05 4.34
C ARG A 542 11.72 25.40 5.70
N GLN A 543 11.23 26.01 6.77
CA GLN A 543 11.34 25.43 8.12
C GLN A 543 10.52 24.15 8.24
N SER A 544 11.00 23.23 9.07
CA SER A 544 10.24 22.04 9.43
C SER A 544 9.06 22.43 10.30
N MET A 545 7.87 21.91 10.03
CA MET A 545 6.66 22.25 10.80
C MET A 545 6.28 21.20 11.85
N VAL A 546 6.97 20.07 11.90
CA VAL A 546 6.58 18.91 12.74
C VAL A 546 6.73 19.19 14.23
N HIS A 547 7.67 20.05 14.61
CA HIS A 547 7.86 20.51 16.00
C HIS A 547 6.63 21.21 16.60
N THR A 548 5.74 21.75 15.76
CA THR A 548 4.55 22.49 16.22
C THR A 548 3.49 21.59 16.83
N ASN A 549 3.55 20.28 16.60
CA ASN A 549 2.61 19.31 17.17
C ASN A 549 3.35 18.38 18.15
N GLN A 550 3.02 18.45 19.44
CA GLN A 550 3.67 17.65 20.50
C GLN A 550 2.76 16.54 21.06
N THR A 551 1.83 16.04 20.25
CA THR A 551 0.80 15.09 20.71
C THR A 551 1.42 13.73 21.10
N ILE A 552 2.45 13.26 20.38
CA ILE A 552 3.16 12.01 20.73
C ILE A 552 3.83 12.15 22.10
N GLU A 553 4.60 13.21 22.28
CA GLU A 553 5.33 13.49 23.52
C GLU A 553 4.39 13.62 24.71
N SER A 554 3.28 14.35 24.54
CA SER A 554 2.26 14.55 25.57
C SER A 554 1.56 13.25 25.93
N THR A 555 1.28 12.39 24.94
CA THR A 555 0.67 11.08 25.13
C THR A 555 1.60 10.12 25.88
N LEU A 556 2.87 10.07 25.50
CA LEU A 556 3.88 9.24 26.18
C LEU A 556 4.06 9.67 27.64
N LYS A 557 4.11 10.98 27.91
CA LYS A 557 4.13 11.51 29.28
C LYS A 557 2.87 11.13 30.05
N GLY A 558 1.70 11.24 29.42
CA GLY A 558 0.41 10.87 30.02
C GLY A 558 0.31 9.39 30.38
N LEU A 559 0.94 8.50 29.61
CA LEU A 559 1.04 7.08 29.92
C LEU A 559 2.07 6.74 31.01
N GLY A 560 2.92 7.69 31.40
CA GLY A 560 3.91 7.51 32.45
C GLY A 560 5.33 7.16 31.97
N VAL A 561 5.68 7.43 30.70
CA VAL A 561 7.06 7.32 30.23
C VAL A 561 7.94 8.34 30.96
N GLN A 562 8.93 7.86 31.72
CA GLN A 562 9.81 8.69 32.54
C GLN A 562 11.07 9.15 31.82
N TRP A 563 11.62 8.32 30.93
CA TRP A 563 12.79 8.67 30.11
C TRP A 563 12.33 8.96 28.68
N LEU A 564 12.25 10.26 28.36
CA LEU A 564 11.84 10.77 27.05
C LEU A 564 12.85 11.82 26.57
N ARG A 565 13.32 11.69 25.33
CA ARG A 565 14.18 12.66 24.65
C ARG A 565 13.60 12.96 23.28
N THR A 566 13.59 14.23 22.88
CA THR A 566 13.26 14.65 21.52
C THR A 566 14.52 15.23 20.87
N VAL A 567 14.89 14.72 19.71
CA VAL A 567 16.12 15.11 19.01
C VAL A 567 15.81 15.38 17.54
N HIS A 568 16.30 16.49 17.01
CA HIS A 568 16.15 16.81 15.60
C HIS A 568 17.06 15.89 14.77
N THR A 569 16.51 15.20 13.77
CA THR A 569 17.22 14.08 13.14
C THR A 569 18.53 14.48 12.48
N TYR A 570 18.59 15.66 11.88
CA TYR A 570 19.80 16.13 11.19
C TYR A 570 20.97 16.46 12.11
N GLU A 571 20.78 16.53 13.43
CA GLU A 571 21.87 16.72 14.40
C GLU A 571 22.54 15.38 14.72
N VAL A 572 23.33 14.85 13.78
CA VAL A 572 23.88 13.47 13.84
C VAL A 572 24.65 13.21 15.14
N SER A 573 25.52 14.14 15.55
CA SER A 573 26.30 13.99 16.80
C SER A 573 25.43 13.97 18.05
N HIS A 574 24.37 14.78 18.09
CA HIS A 574 23.44 14.81 19.22
C HIS A 574 22.57 13.54 19.26
N MET A 575 22.15 13.04 18.09
CA MET A 575 21.45 11.76 17.98
C MET A 575 22.35 10.59 18.41
N GLN A 576 23.62 10.57 18.00
CA GLN A 576 24.59 9.56 18.44
C GLN A 576 24.74 9.58 19.96
N ALA A 577 24.97 10.75 20.55
CA ALA A 577 25.10 10.90 22.00
C ALA A 577 23.85 10.41 22.75
N THR A 578 22.66 10.74 22.25
CA THR A 578 21.38 10.34 22.84
C THR A 578 21.16 8.82 22.75
N LEU A 579 21.50 8.20 21.62
CA LEU A 579 21.45 6.75 21.46
C LEU A 579 22.42 6.06 22.44
N THR A 580 23.66 6.55 22.52
CA THR A 580 24.66 6.04 23.47
C THR A 580 24.18 6.19 24.91
N GLU A 581 23.59 7.34 25.30
CA GLU A 581 22.97 7.54 26.62
C GLU A 581 21.86 6.50 26.86
N ALA A 582 20.94 6.30 25.92
CA ALA A 582 19.83 5.35 26.07
C ALA A 582 20.31 3.91 26.31
N PHE A 583 21.39 3.50 25.64
CA PHE A 583 21.97 2.17 25.80
C PHE A 583 22.79 2.00 27.09
N THR A 584 23.36 3.08 27.65
CA THR A 584 24.34 3.01 28.75
C THR A 584 23.86 3.59 30.08
N THR A 585 22.78 4.38 30.09
CA THR A 585 22.24 5.01 31.30
C THR A 585 21.88 4.01 32.39
N GLU A 586 22.02 4.40 33.66
CA GLU A 586 21.62 3.58 34.81
C GLU A 586 20.09 3.45 34.97
N PHE A 587 19.31 4.36 34.36
CA PHE A 587 17.85 4.32 34.40
C PHE A 587 17.33 2.96 33.92
N GLN A 588 16.47 2.32 34.71
CA GLN A 588 15.82 1.04 34.38
C GLN A 588 14.39 1.31 33.93
N GLY A 589 13.93 0.63 32.88
CA GLY A 589 12.63 0.84 32.25
C GLY A 589 12.73 1.44 30.84
N LEU A 590 11.58 1.69 30.23
CA LEU A 590 11.47 2.08 28.82
C LEU A 590 12.07 3.48 28.57
N LYS A 591 13.04 3.53 27.65
CA LYS A 591 13.58 4.77 27.08
C LYS A 591 12.87 5.06 25.77
N VAL A 592 12.35 6.27 25.61
CA VAL A 592 11.77 6.70 24.34
C VAL A 592 12.54 7.89 23.77
N ILE A 593 12.98 7.76 22.52
CA ILE A 593 13.60 8.82 21.72
C ILE A 593 12.61 9.18 20.61
N VAL A 594 12.17 10.43 20.56
CA VAL A 594 11.40 11.00 19.46
C VAL A 594 12.36 11.69 18.52
N ALA A 595 12.66 11.05 17.38
CA ALA A 595 13.51 11.56 16.33
C ALA A 595 12.68 12.43 15.37
N GLU A 596 12.82 13.74 15.47
CA GLU A 596 11.98 14.70 14.77
C GLU A 596 12.63 15.20 13.47
N GLY A 597 11.90 15.07 12.37
CA GLY A 597 12.30 15.63 11.09
C GLY A 597 11.22 15.46 10.04
N GLU A 598 10.73 16.56 9.47
CA GLU A 598 9.62 16.53 8.51
C GLU A 598 9.91 15.70 7.26
N CYS A 599 8.90 14.94 6.83
CA CYS A 599 8.94 14.22 5.56
C CYS A 599 9.40 15.16 4.43
N GLN A 600 10.51 14.80 3.80
CA GLN A 600 11.14 15.67 2.82
C GLN A 600 10.30 15.84 1.56
N LEU A 601 9.46 14.85 1.21
CA LEU A 601 8.53 15.00 0.09
C LEU A 601 7.51 16.09 0.36
N GLU A 602 6.84 16.08 1.51
CA GLU A 602 5.85 17.10 1.88
C GLU A 602 6.49 18.47 2.07
N ARG A 603 7.68 18.52 2.68
CA ARG A 603 8.46 19.75 2.75
C ARG A 603 8.77 20.32 1.38
N GLN A 604 9.17 19.50 0.40
CA GLN A 604 9.43 19.95 -0.97
C GLN A 604 8.16 20.35 -1.71
N ARG A 605 7.02 19.70 -1.45
CA ARG A 605 5.71 20.11 -2.00
C ARG A 605 5.30 21.49 -1.50
N ARG A 606 5.62 21.86 -0.26
CA ARG A 606 5.44 23.23 0.26
C ARG A 606 6.44 24.23 -0.34
N ILE A 607 7.72 23.86 -0.40
CA ILE A 607 8.81 24.78 -0.79
C ILE A 607 8.78 25.11 -2.28
N LYS A 608 8.59 24.13 -3.18
CA LYS A 608 8.74 24.34 -4.63
C LYS A 608 7.77 25.37 -5.20
N PRO A 609 6.45 25.32 -4.94
CA PRO A 609 5.50 26.32 -5.44
C PRO A 609 5.78 27.70 -4.85
N TRP A 610 6.17 27.77 -3.58
CA TRP A 610 6.54 29.03 -2.93
C TRP A 610 7.77 29.66 -3.60
N LEU A 611 8.84 28.91 -3.84
CA LEU A 611 10.02 29.39 -4.56
C LEU A 611 9.68 29.84 -5.99
N ALA A 612 8.82 29.09 -6.70
CA ALA A 612 8.36 29.48 -8.03
C ALA A 612 7.59 30.81 -7.99
N SER A 613 6.76 31.03 -6.98
CA SER A 613 6.03 32.30 -6.79
C SER A 613 6.97 33.48 -6.50
N LEU A 614 8.03 33.28 -5.72
CA LEU A 614 9.05 34.32 -5.50
C LEU A 614 9.78 34.65 -6.80
N LEU A 615 10.19 33.63 -7.55
CA LEU A 615 10.86 33.82 -8.84
C LEU A 615 9.99 34.57 -9.85
N SER A 616 8.69 34.24 -9.93
CA SER A 616 7.76 34.92 -10.84
C SER A 616 7.55 36.40 -10.47
N LYS A 617 7.74 36.76 -9.21
CA LYS A 617 7.69 38.15 -8.72
C LYS A 617 9.02 38.89 -8.87
N GLY A 618 10.06 38.23 -9.40
CA GLY A 618 11.41 38.81 -9.50
C GLY A 618 12.13 38.91 -8.15
N GLU A 619 11.64 38.24 -7.12
CA GLU A 619 12.23 38.27 -5.78
C GLU A 619 13.49 37.39 -5.71
N ARG A 620 14.42 37.75 -4.82
CA ARG A 620 15.67 37.01 -4.60
C ARG A 620 15.34 35.63 -4.03
N VAL A 621 15.77 34.59 -4.73
CA VAL A 621 15.65 33.20 -4.27
C VAL A 621 17.02 32.61 -4.07
N GLU A 622 17.23 31.98 -2.91
CA GLU A 622 18.44 31.27 -2.57
C GLU A 622 18.13 29.78 -2.42
N ARG A 623 18.94 28.96 -3.09
CA ARG A 623 18.89 27.51 -2.98
C ARG A 623 20.25 26.99 -2.51
N VAL A 624 20.25 26.28 -1.39
CA VAL A 624 21.44 25.61 -0.86
C VAL A 624 21.64 24.29 -1.60
N LYS A 625 22.88 24.03 -2.04
CA LYS A 625 23.35 22.70 -2.44
C LYS A 625 24.70 22.42 -1.79
N TYR A 626 25.03 21.15 -1.65
CA TYR A 626 26.36 20.73 -1.21
C TYR A 626 27.16 20.23 -2.40
N GLY A 627 28.47 20.34 -2.32
CA GLY A 627 29.41 19.79 -3.28
C GLY A 627 30.57 19.09 -2.56
N VAL A 628 31.36 18.38 -3.35
CA VAL A 628 32.61 17.75 -2.91
C VAL A 628 33.74 18.39 -3.70
N ASP A 629 34.75 18.86 -3.00
CA ASP A 629 36.02 19.31 -3.56
C ASP A 629 36.85 18.06 -3.91
N GLU A 630 37.11 17.88 -5.21
CA GLU A 630 37.82 16.73 -5.76
C GLU A 630 39.31 16.72 -5.41
N ASP A 631 39.90 17.89 -5.15
CA ASP A 631 41.31 18.01 -4.77
C ASP A 631 41.53 17.50 -3.34
N VAL A 632 40.55 17.76 -2.46
CA VAL A 632 40.56 17.36 -1.04
C VAL A 632 40.03 15.93 -0.85
N CYS A 633 39.17 15.44 -1.75
CA CYS A 633 38.62 14.10 -1.68
C CYS A 633 39.72 13.03 -1.75
N ASN A 634 39.74 12.15 -0.74
CA ASN A 634 40.68 11.04 -0.65
C ASN A 634 40.23 9.78 -1.42
N GLY A 635 38.98 9.73 -1.89
CA GLY A 635 38.44 8.59 -2.64
C GLY A 635 38.06 7.38 -1.77
N ASP A 636 37.97 7.50 -0.44
CA ASP A 636 37.64 6.36 0.42
C ASP A 636 36.14 5.96 0.41
N HIS A 637 35.28 6.87 -0.07
CA HIS A 637 33.82 6.76 -0.15
C HIS A 637 33.09 6.46 1.18
N ALA A 638 33.72 6.73 2.33
CA ALA A 638 33.11 6.56 3.65
C ALA A 638 31.84 7.42 3.79
N CYS A 639 31.84 8.62 3.20
CA CYS A 639 30.69 9.52 3.17
C CYS A 639 29.46 8.89 2.49
N ILE A 640 29.66 8.10 1.43
CA ILE A 640 28.60 7.36 0.74
C ILE A 640 28.08 6.22 1.62
N ARG A 641 28.98 5.43 2.21
CA ARG A 641 28.63 4.29 3.09
C ARG A 641 27.93 4.71 4.39
N LEU A 642 28.17 5.93 4.86
CA LEU A 642 27.53 6.49 6.04
C LEU A 642 26.20 7.19 5.71
N SER A 643 26.12 7.94 4.60
CA SER A 643 24.94 8.74 4.24
C SER A 643 23.87 7.97 3.45
N GLY A 644 24.32 7.16 2.48
CA GLY A 644 23.47 6.50 1.49
C GLY A 644 22.70 7.47 0.56
N CYS A 645 23.04 8.76 0.53
CA CYS A 645 22.30 9.76 -0.22
C CYS A 645 22.36 9.49 -1.73
N PRO A 646 21.24 9.40 -2.47
CA PRO A 646 21.24 9.12 -3.90
C PRO A 646 21.92 10.20 -4.75
N THR A 647 22.03 11.43 -4.23
CA THR A 647 22.71 12.51 -4.93
C THR A 647 24.22 12.54 -4.67
N LEU A 648 24.73 11.75 -3.72
CA LEU A 648 26.16 11.62 -3.45
C LEU A 648 26.64 10.35 -4.16
N THR A 649 27.27 10.53 -5.32
CA THR A 649 27.68 9.46 -6.22
C THR A 649 29.16 9.59 -6.58
N LEU A 650 29.63 8.77 -7.51
CA LEU A 650 30.99 8.77 -8.00
C LEU A 650 31.08 9.44 -9.38
N LYS A 651 32.20 10.10 -9.65
CA LYS A 651 32.64 10.49 -10.99
C LYS A 651 34.11 10.16 -11.15
N ASP A 652 34.57 10.13 -12.39
CA ASP A 652 35.98 9.93 -12.70
C ASP A 652 36.83 11.03 -12.06
N ASN A 653 38.02 10.65 -11.61
CA ASN A 653 38.97 11.59 -11.04
C ASN A 653 39.56 12.46 -12.16
N PRO A 654 39.51 13.80 -12.06
CA PRO A 654 40.18 14.65 -13.05
C PRO A 654 41.71 14.53 -12.97
N ASP A 655 42.26 14.08 -11.84
CA ASP A 655 43.69 13.84 -11.67
C ASP A 655 44.06 12.45 -12.22
N PRO A 656 44.83 12.36 -13.32
CA PRO A 656 45.22 11.08 -13.91
C PRO A 656 46.14 10.24 -13.01
N LEU A 657 46.70 10.82 -11.94
CA LEU A 657 47.53 10.11 -10.95
C LEU A 657 46.69 9.41 -9.88
N LYS A 658 45.41 9.77 -9.72
CA LYS A 658 44.49 9.14 -8.78
C LYS A 658 43.56 8.20 -9.55
N VAL A 659 43.78 6.89 -9.39
CA VAL A 659 42.99 5.84 -10.05
C VAL A 659 41.60 5.66 -9.47
N ASP A 660 41.38 6.04 -8.21
CA ASP A 660 40.08 5.89 -7.56
C ASP A 660 39.14 7.06 -7.91
N PRO A 661 37.86 6.76 -8.21
CA PRO A 661 36.87 7.80 -8.50
C PRO A 661 36.63 8.69 -7.28
N VAL A 662 36.27 9.95 -7.53
CA VAL A 662 35.96 10.92 -6.47
C VAL A 662 34.46 10.97 -6.20
N ALA A 663 34.11 11.25 -4.94
CA ALA A 663 32.73 11.54 -4.60
C ALA A 663 32.29 12.85 -5.25
N THR A 664 31.03 12.92 -5.67
CA THR A 664 30.43 14.12 -6.25
C THR A 664 28.97 14.22 -5.84
N VAL A 665 28.46 15.46 -5.74
CA VAL A 665 27.05 15.73 -5.49
C VAL A 665 26.39 16.22 -6.78
N ILE A 666 25.46 15.43 -7.31
CA ILE A 666 24.75 15.75 -8.56
C ILE A 666 23.59 16.73 -8.36
N ASP A 667 23.12 17.29 -9.48
CA ASP A 667 21.97 18.18 -9.52
C ASP A 667 20.69 17.41 -9.13
N GLY A 668 20.14 17.77 -7.98
CA GLY A 668 19.08 17.03 -7.27
C GLY A 668 19.20 17.17 -5.76
N CYS A 669 20.37 17.55 -5.26
CA CYS A 669 20.59 17.86 -3.85
C CYS A 669 19.60 18.92 -3.35
N VAL A 670 18.90 18.59 -2.27
CA VAL A 670 17.90 19.47 -1.63
C VAL A 670 18.49 20.32 -0.49
N GLY A 671 19.82 20.33 -0.33
CA GLY A 671 20.49 21.17 0.67
C GLY A 671 20.22 20.76 2.12
N CYS A 672 19.99 19.47 2.40
CA CYS A 672 19.58 19.00 3.73
C CYS A 672 20.66 19.05 4.83
N GLY A 673 21.95 19.23 4.48
CA GLY A 673 23.04 19.32 5.45
C GLY A 673 23.64 18.01 5.94
N LEU A 674 22.96 16.87 5.76
CA LEU A 674 23.39 15.56 6.28
C LEU A 674 24.85 15.19 5.91
N CYS A 675 25.30 15.45 4.69
CA CYS A 675 26.68 15.12 4.31
C CYS A 675 27.73 15.87 5.13
N GLY A 676 27.48 17.14 5.48
CA GLY A 676 28.35 17.92 6.35
C GLY A 676 28.26 17.44 7.80
N GLU A 677 27.06 17.16 8.30
CA GLU A 677 26.85 16.62 9.66
C GLU A 677 27.54 15.27 9.84
N ASN A 678 27.42 14.38 8.87
CA ASN A 678 28.16 13.10 8.84
C ASN A 678 29.68 13.32 8.80
N ALA A 679 30.15 14.31 8.03
CA ALA A 679 31.59 14.58 7.93
C ALA A 679 32.17 15.03 9.28
N HIS A 680 31.44 15.86 10.03
CA HIS A 680 31.85 16.25 11.38
C HIS A 680 31.73 15.09 12.38
N ALA A 681 30.57 14.42 12.42
CA ALA A 681 30.30 13.37 13.40
C ALA A 681 31.24 12.16 13.27
N ALA A 682 31.58 11.77 12.03
CA ALA A 682 32.45 10.63 11.74
C ALA A 682 33.90 11.03 11.45
N THR A 683 34.28 12.31 11.61
CA THR A 683 35.63 12.81 11.31
C THR A 683 36.12 12.41 9.90
N LEU A 684 35.28 12.66 8.89
CA LEU A 684 35.61 12.34 7.49
C LEU A 684 36.52 13.41 6.87
N CYS A 685 37.02 13.15 5.65
CA CYS A 685 37.81 14.15 4.92
C CYS A 685 37.00 15.47 4.74
N PRO A 686 37.65 16.64 4.87
CA PRO A 686 36.98 17.95 4.85
C PRO A 686 36.66 18.43 3.43
N SER A 687 36.23 17.52 2.55
CA SER A 687 36.00 17.79 1.13
C SER A 687 34.62 18.41 0.85
N PHE A 688 33.69 18.39 1.81
CA PHE A 688 32.36 18.95 1.60
C PHE A 688 32.35 20.48 1.71
N TYR A 689 31.71 21.13 0.74
CA TYR A 689 31.43 22.57 0.81
C TYR A 689 29.93 22.85 0.62
N ARG A 690 29.46 23.95 1.22
CA ARG A 690 28.11 24.48 1.04
C ARG A 690 28.12 25.54 -0.06
N ALA A 691 27.33 25.36 -1.09
CA ALA A 691 27.14 26.33 -2.16
C ALA A 691 25.73 26.93 -2.10
N GLU A 692 25.67 28.27 -2.18
CA GLU A 692 24.43 29.01 -2.30
C GLU A 692 24.22 29.42 -3.75
N VAL A 693 23.14 28.92 -4.36
CA VAL A 693 22.74 29.32 -5.71
C VAL A 693 21.70 30.42 -5.57
N VAL A 694 22.09 31.65 -5.91
CA VAL A 694 21.20 32.82 -5.85
C VAL A 694 20.62 33.12 -7.23
N GLN A 695 19.29 33.16 -7.30
CA GLN A 695 18.51 33.61 -8.45
C GLN A 695 17.87 34.97 -8.11
N ASN A 696 17.75 35.84 -9.12
CA ASN A 696 17.40 37.26 -8.93
C ASN A 696 18.30 37.96 -7.89
N PRO A 697 19.64 37.89 -8.03
CA PRO A 697 20.55 38.51 -7.08
C PRO A 697 20.38 40.04 -7.08
N LYS A 698 20.52 40.64 -5.89
CA LYS A 698 20.53 42.09 -5.68
C LYS A 698 21.76 42.70 -6.38
N LEU A 699 21.71 44.01 -6.64
CA LEU A 699 22.79 44.71 -7.37
C LEU A 699 24.16 44.54 -6.72
N HIS A 700 24.25 44.66 -5.39
CA HIS A 700 25.52 44.50 -4.68
C HIS A 700 26.05 43.06 -4.77
N GLU A 701 25.18 42.05 -4.77
CA GLU A 701 25.58 40.64 -4.93
C GLU A 701 26.16 40.39 -6.34
N ARG A 702 25.59 41.02 -7.37
CA ARG A 702 26.12 40.96 -8.74
C ARG A 702 27.49 41.63 -8.85
N LEU A 703 27.67 42.78 -8.22
CA LEU A 703 28.93 43.51 -8.21
C LEU A 703 30.00 42.71 -7.46
N TRP A 704 29.65 42.14 -6.30
CA TRP A 704 30.53 41.30 -5.51
C TRP A 704 30.95 40.03 -6.27
N ALA A 705 30.01 39.33 -6.90
CA ALA A 705 30.30 38.15 -7.70
C ALA A 705 31.22 38.45 -8.89
N ARG A 706 31.05 39.62 -9.55
CA ARG A 706 31.97 40.06 -10.61
C ARG A 706 33.38 40.31 -10.07
N TRP A 707 33.49 40.98 -8.93
CA TRP A 707 34.78 41.24 -8.30
C TRP A 707 35.46 39.95 -7.86
N GLN A 708 34.75 39.04 -7.20
CA GLN A 708 35.25 37.72 -6.82
C GLN A 708 35.69 36.91 -8.04
N SER A 709 34.92 36.90 -9.13
CA SER A 709 35.30 36.18 -10.35
C SER A 709 36.57 36.73 -10.98
N LEU A 710 36.74 38.06 -11.00
CA LEU A 710 37.96 38.71 -11.48
C LEU A 710 39.16 38.37 -10.59
N ALA A 711 39.00 38.47 -9.26
CA ALA A 711 40.05 38.13 -8.30
C ALA A 711 40.45 36.64 -8.40
N THR A 712 39.47 35.74 -8.53
CA THR A 712 39.73 34.29 -8.65
C THR A 712 40.46 33.98 -9.95
N ARG A 713 40.06 34.58 -11.09
CA ARG A 713 40.79 34.44 -12.36
C ARG A 713 42.21 34.96 -12.30
N TRP A 714 42.47 36.00 -11.49
CA TRP A 714 43.81 36.54 -11.30
C TRP A 714 44.69 35.66 -10.40
N LEU A 715 44.07 34.92 -9.47
CA LEU A 715 44.75 34.03 -8.52
C LEU A 715 44.87 32.57 -9.00
N GLN A 716 44.10 32.16 -10.01
CA GLN A 716 44.22 30.81 -10.60
C GLN A 716 45.56 30.70 -11.35
N PRO A 717 46.39 29.69 -11.02
CA PRO A 717 47.57 29.37 -11.83
C PRO A 717 47.13 29.06 -13.28
N ALA A 718 47.92 29.53 -14.25
CA ALA A 718 47.67 29.34 -15.67
C ALA A 718 47.70 27.85 -16.07
#